data_AF-A0A2D8EV88-F1
#
_entry.id   AF-A0A2D8EV88-F1
#
_cell.length_a   1.000
_cell.length_b   1.000
_cell.length_c   1.000
_cell.angle_alpha   90.00
_cell.angle_beta   90.00
_cell.angle_gamma   90.00
#
_symmetry.space_group_name_H-M   'P 1'
#
loop_
_entity.id
_entity.type
_entity.pdbx_description
1 polymer ?
#
loop_
_entity_poly.entity_id
_entity_poly.type
_entity_poly.pdbx_seq_one_letter_code
_entity_poly.pdbx_strand_id
1 'polypeptide(L)'
;MRKVNFITSFNETILKNIGHHFLNSVNEQWEPKLPLTCYYHDCKIDSYSLPNNSISYKDLSTLKNYNTFKDNNSQHDGTEGNQIPYNIKLDSLKWCHKVFALTEHAFELAEKDADAGWLIWIDADSYAQKRFVLQDVLKMLPDNVDIAYSGVRKYDDGTSNIDASFMAFNLSKQPALDLLGDLQGAYISGEVFQYREWHDAFITERLLNIYKAHGMKVLDIGEKVKDYILHLKGVQDPSLLPLRDSKGNRIFNLSDETSPDIIPGRYKQLADIIRHFKPKTILETGTWNGGRAIEMALAAFEHTDKVVYYGFDLFEEATTETDLEEFNVKAHNKLSAVEKRLTDFAAKMKEKNKEFQFVLNQGNTRETLYVDNLFDFLLEIDFALVGGGNSIKTAQSDYNAVKHVPVVVLDHYFLADKEGNDVQDKFKGVNKVIEKLDKKTRRNILPSADKVKGGGHTHLACVVHDNKLPKIPRELLNVPIVVNPRDCVPKDYIRNNIRANLKLIKDDKWLGKYPFHKQSATIVSGGPYTDYKALHAHIKNNPHTKVIAVKHSYPKLLEHNIKPWACIVLDPRPITGTSTHGIVRKDLFKTIEPSTKFFVASMTDPSVTEYLREKGADIHGWHAFTESLRDEEERKRGITNNQVTLREDIGIPKGATLITGGTCAAMRAIGIMHTMGFRYFDLFGYDSCMEEPTAEQKKETTGAEDEEPRPKYFEVGVKDKKFWTTGELLAMAQDCEKIFNENVMEMDITFHGKDTLVSALWELSQNIKKKQPNFERDFA
;
A
#
# COMPACT_ATOMS: atom_id res chain seq x y z
N MET A 1 25.24 46.18 10.31
CA MET A 1 24.20 45.41 9.59
C MET A 1 24.41 43.95 10.00
N ARG A 2 23.37 43.25 10.45
CA ARG A 2 23.53 41.89 11.02
C ARG A 2 24.05 40.94 9.94
N LYS A 3 25.09 40.17 10.28
CA LYS A 3 25.70 39.19 9.37
C LYS A 3 24.84 37.93 9.31
N VAL A 4 24.76 37.34 8.13
CA VAL A 4 24.03 36.10 7.85
C VAL A 4 24.94 35.22 7.00
N ASN A 5 25.14 33.99 7.44
CA ASN A 5 25.95 32.99 6.76
C ASN A 5 25.11 31.74 6.55
N PHE A 6 25.13 31.16 5.35
CA PHE A 6 24.44 29.91 5.05
C PHE A 6 25.45 28.77 4.91
N ILE A 7 25.03 27.58 5.32
CA ILE A 7 25.84 26.36 5.24
C ILE A 7 24.99 25.16 4.80
N THR A 8 25.60 24.28 4.04
CA THR A 8 25.03 22.99 3.64
C THR A 8 26.14 21.93 3.51
N SER A 9 25.76 20.66 3.41
CA SER A 9 26.68 19.60 3.00
C SER A 9 26.06 18.60 2.03
N PHE A 10 26.87 18.04 1.13
CA PHE A 10 26.42 17.00 0.21
C PHE A 10 27.53 15.99 -0.17
N ASN A 11 27.10 14.83 -0.66
CA ASN A 11 27.94 13.87 -1.37
C ASN A 11 27.62 13.84 -2.87
N GLU A 12 28.32 12.99 -3.61
CA GLU A 12 28.15 12.88 -5.06
C GLU A 12 26.73 12.43 -5.45
N THR A 13 26.12 11.52 -4.69
CA THR A 13 24.76 11.05 -4.93
C THR A 13 23.73 12.17 -4.78
N ILE A 14 23.81 12.94 -3.67
CA ILE A 14 22.94 14.09 -3.45
C ILE A 14 23.14 15.11 -4.58
N LEU A 15 24.40 15.42 -4.92
CA LEU A 15 24.71 16.38 -5.98
C LEU A 15 24.10 16.00 -7.33
N LYS A 16 24.28 14.74 -7.77
CA LYS A 16 23.71 14.23 -9.04
C LYS A 16 22.20 14.26 -9.06
N ASN A 17 21.56 13.83 -7.98
CA ASN A 17 20.12 13.65 -7.97
C ASN A 17 19.38 14.98 -7.81
N ILE A 18 19.88 15.88 -6.95
CA ILE A 18 19.10 17.07 -6.56
C ILE A 18 19.93 18.28 -6.12
N GLY A 19 21.10 18.08 -5.53
CA GLY A 19 21.92 19.16 -4.97
C GLY A 19 22.36 20.18 -6.01
N HIS A 20 22.58 19.78 -7.26
CA HIS A 20 22.89 20.74 -8.32
C HIS A 20 21.72 21.69 -8.63
N HIS A 21 20.47 21.22 -8.52
CA HIS A 21 19.30 22.10 -8.64
C HIS A 21 19.21 23.09 -7.47
N PHE A 22 19.53 22.66 -6.24
CA PHE A 22 19.63 23.55 -5.08
C PHE A 22 20.64 24.67 -5.35
N LEU A 23 21.88 24.32 -5.70
CA LEU A 23 22.97 25.27 -5.91
C LEU A 23 22.66 26.26 -7.03
N ASN A 24 22.11 25.78 -8.15
CA ASN A 24 21.70 26.65 -9.26
C ASN A 24 20.56 27.59 -8.84
N SER A 25 19.56 27.08 -8.12
CA SER A 25 18.46 27.91 -7.62
C SER A 25 18.93 28.99 -6.64
N VAL A 26 19.91 28.69 -5.77
CA VAL A 26 20.55 29.69 -4.90
C VAL A 26 21.25 30.75 -5.72
N ASN A 27 22.09 30.34 -6.68
CA ASN A 27 22.84 31.24 -7.56
C ASN A 27 21.93 32.20 -8.35
N GLU A 28 20.74 31.74 -8.74
CA GLU A 28 19.74 32.54 -9.47
C GLU A 28 18.89 33.43 -8.55
N GLN A 29 18.39 32.85 -7.45
CA GLN A 29 17.35 33.47 -6.63
C GLN A 29 17.89 34.31 -5.48
N TRP A 30 19.09 34.02 -4.95
CA TRP A 30 19.58 34.72 -3.77
C TRP A 30 20.26 36.04 -4.13
N GLU A 31 20.21 36.99 -3.20
CA GLU A 31 21.03 38.18 -3.30
C GLU A 31 22.52 37.82 -3.24
N PRO A 32 23.37 38.32 -4.15
CA PRO A 32 24.80 37.99 -4.17
C PRO A 32 25.55 38.31 -2.86
N LYS A 33 24.96 39.05 -1.93
CA LYS A 33 25.59 39.32 -0.63
C LYS A 33 25.31 38.25 0.42
N LEU A 34 24.48 37.25 0.12
CA LEU A 34 24.20 36.13 1.01
C LEU A 34 25.18 34.98 0.71
N PRO A 35 26.21 34.77 1.55
CA PRO A 35 27.19 33.72 1.30
C PRO A 35 26.62 32.34 1.65
N LEU A 36 26.86 31.36 0.78
CA LEU A 36 26.62 29.94 1.04
C LEU A 36 27.95 29.18 1.07
N THR A 37 28.25 28.52 2.17
CA THR A 37 29.38 27.61 2.31
C THR A 37 28.90 26.17 2.15
N CYS A 38 29.40 25.48 1.12
CA CYS A 38 29.06 24.10 0.81
C CYS A 38 30.18 23.16 1.22
N TYR A 39 29.94 22.34 2.24
CA TYR A 39 30.83 21.26 2.60
C TYR A 39 30.56 20.03 1.73
N TYR A 40 31.59 19.42 1.15
CA TYR A 40 31.43 18.18 0.39
C TYR A 40 32.22 17.03 1.01
N HIS A 41 31.74 15.81 0.80
CA HIS A 41 32.39 14.58 1.18
C HIS A 41 32.10 13.50 0.14
N ASP A 42 32.97 12.51 0.01
CA ASP A 42 32.76 11.37 -0.90
C ASP A 42 32.34 11.82 -2.32
N CYS A 43 32.94 12.92 -2.80
CA CYS A 43 32.54 13.61 -4.03
C CYS A 43 33.75 14.30 -4.69
N LYS A 44 33.95 14.04 -5.99
CA LYS A 44 34.96 14.71 -6.81
C LYS A 44 34.38 15.95 -7.47
N ILE A 45 34.27 17.05 -6.72
CA ILE A 45 33.56 18.25 -7.18
C ILE A 45 34.13 18.86 -8.47
N ASP A 46 35.43 18.70 -8.74
CA ASP A 46 36.08 19.19 -9.96
C ASP A 46 35.57 18.52 -11.25
N SER A 47 34.81 17.42 -11.12
CA SER A 47 34.16 16.75 -12.25
C SER A 47 32.85 17.45 -12.68
N TYR A 48 32.43 18.50 -11.97
CA TYR A 48 31.16 19.18 -12.15
C TYR A 48 31.36 20.68 -12.42
N SER A 49 30.51 21.24 -13.27
CA SER A 49 30.41 22.70 -13.43
C SER A 49 29.45 23.24 -12.38
N LEU A 50 29.99 23.76 -11.28
CA LEU A 50 29.21 24.26 -10.14
C LEU A 50 29.20 25.80 -10.11
N PRO A 51 28.09 26.43 -9.67
CA PRO A 51 28.01 27.88 -9.54
C PRO A 51 28.97 28.40 -8.46
N ASN A 52 29.58 29.56 -8.68
CA ASN A 52 30.58 30.13 -7.77
C ASN A 52 30.27 31.58 -7.33
N ASN A 53 29.09 32.11 -7.70
CA ASN A 53 28.68 33.44 -7.26
C ASN A 53 28.17 33.35 -5.82
N SER A 54 28.98 33.82 -4.87
CA SER A 54 28.67 33.82 -3.43
C SER A 54 28.50 32.44 -2.81
N ILE A 55 28.88 31.40 -3.55
CA ILE A 55 28.94 30.01 -3.12
C ILE A 55 30.41 29.60 -3.04
N SER A 56 30.80 29.04 -1.90
CA SER A 56 32.14 28.51 -1.66
C SER A 56 32.09 27.03 -1.33
N TYR A 57 33.14 26.28 -1.67
CA TYR A 57 33.19 24.83 -1.49
C TYR A 57 34.35 24.45 -0.58
N LYS A 58 34.10 23.57 0.39
CA LYS A 58 35.08 23.08 1.36
C LYS A 58 35.01 21.56 1.47
N ASP A 59 36.17 20.91 1.49
CA ASP A 59 36.26 19.46 1.65
C ASP A 59 36.20 19.07 3.13
N LEU A 60 35.20 18.27 3.54
CA LEU A 60 35.11 17.78 4.92
C LEU A 60 36.30 16.90 5.32
N SER A 61 36.94 16.22 4.37
CA SER A 61 38.11 15.36 4.65
C SER A 61 39.34 16.16 5.11
N THR A 62 39.31 17.49 5.03
CA THR A 62 40.36 18.34 5.60
C THR A 62 40.25 18.47 7.12
N LEU A 63 39.10 18.12 7.70
CA LEU A 63 38.83 18.25 9.13
C LEU A 63 39.30 17.02 9.90
N LYS A 64 40.27 17.21 10.80
CA LYS A 64 40.90 16.11 11.57
C LYS A 64 39.90 15.35 12.45
N ASN A 65 39.05 16.07 13.19
CA ASN A 65 38.08 15.45 14.11
C ASN A 65 37.02 14.64 13.36
N TYR A 66 36.59 15.12 12.19
CA TYR A 66 35.66 14.40 11.31
C TYR A 66 36.24 13.06 10.83
N ASN A 67 37.49 13.06 10.32
CA ASN A 67 38.13 11.82 9.89
C ASN A 67 38.34 10.86 11.07
N THR A 68 38.81 11.38 12.21
CA THR A 68 38.99 10.57 13.42
C THR A 68 37.68 9.92 13.88
N PHE A 69 36.57 10.65 13.81
CA PHE A 69 35.25 10.10 14.13
C PHE A 69 34.85 8.99 13.15
N LYS A 70 34.97 9.20 11.83
CA LYS A 70 34.63 8.18 10.82
C LYS A 70 35.48 6.92 10.96
N ASP A 71 36.78 7.07 11.18
CA ASP A 71 37.70 5.95 11.29
C ASP A 71 37.40 5.10 12.54
N ASN A 72 37.22 5.75 13.69
CA ASN A 72 36.99 5.08 14.97
C ASN A 72 35.59 4.45 15.10
N ASN A 73 34.62 4.93 14.33
CA ASN A 73 33.21 4.55 14.44
C ASN A 73 32.67 3.91 13.15
N SER A 74 33.55 3.33 12.33
CA SER A 74 33.18 2.72 11.05
C SER A 74 32.14 1.59 11.18
N GLN A 75 32.05 0.94 12.36
CA GLN A 75 30.99 -0.04 12.63
C GLN A 75 29.58 0.58 12.76
N HIS A 76 29.47 1.87 13.08
CA HIS A 76 28.19 2.54 13.37
C HIS A 76 27.54 3.13 12.11
N ASP A 77 27.42 2.28 11.08
CA ASP A 77 26.89 2.54 9.73
C ASP A 77 25.38 2.31 9.60
N GLY A 78 24.68 2.19 10.73
CA GLY A 78 23.26 1.85 10.79
C GLY A 78 22.96 0.35 10.65
N THR A 79 23.97 -0.48 10.35
CA THR A 79 23.89 -1.94 10.40
C THR A 79 24.67 -2.55 11.55
N GLU A 80 25.41 -1.73 12.32
CA GLU A 80 26.33 -2.18 13.37
C GLU A 80 27.33 -3.23 12.82
N GLY A 81 27.89 -2.98 11.64
CA GLY A 81 28.77 -3.93 10.96
C GLY A 81 28.06 -5.21 10.52
N ASN A 82 26.84 -5.09 10.00
CA ASN A 82 25.92 -6.17 9.60
C ASN A 82 25.34 -7.01 10.77
N GLN A 83 25.40 -6.52 12.00
CA GLN A 83 24.76 -7.17 13.16
C GLN A 83 23.26 -6.89 13.24
N ILE A 84 22.80 -5.76 12.71
CA ILE A 84 21.39 -5.39 12.63
C ILE A 84 20.99 -5.00 11.19
N PRO A 85 19.70 -5.13 10.83
CA PRO A 85 19.19 -4.55 9.59
C PRO A 85 19.41 -3.04 9.57
N TYR A 86 19.69 -2.49 8.38
CA TYR A 86 19.94 -1.07 8.22
C TYR A 86 18.84 -0.22 8.87
N ASN A 87 19.23 0.55 9.87
CA ASN A 87 18.41 1.53 10.53
C ASN A 87 19.03 2.90 10.36
N ILE A 88 18.40 3.72 9.53
CA ILE A 88 18.88 5.08 9.25
C ILE A 88 19.02 5.93 10.53
N LYS A 89 18.22 5.67 11.57
CA LYS A 89 18.30 6.42 12.84
C LYS A 89 19.53 6.07 13.67
N LEU A 90 20.23 4.97 13.34
CA LEU A 90 21.46 4.50 13.96
C LEU A 90 22.68 4.64 13.03
N ASP A 91 22.54 5.35 11.90
CA ASP A 91 23.62 5.56 10.95
C ASP A 91 24.42 6.81 11.30
N SER A 92 25.23 6.71 12.35
CA SER A 92 26.01 7.85 12.86
C SER A 92 26.98 8.42 11.81
N LEU A 93 27.49 7.57 10.90
CA LEU A 93 28.39 7.94 9.83
C LEU A 93 27.69 8.84 8.81
N LYS A 94 26.44 8.55 8.47
CA LYS A 94 25.63 9.41 7.59
C LYS A 94 25.33 10.76 8.21
N TRP A 95 25.04 10.82 9.51
CA TRP A 95 24.60 12.07 10.15
C TRP A 95 25.75 12.96 10.62
N CYS A 96 26.96 12.42 10.80
CA CYS A 96 28.11 13.19 11.28
C CYS A 96 28.55 14.28 10.28
N HIS A 97 28.34 14.10 8.97
CA HIS A 97 28.73 15.07 7.94
C HIS A 97 28.16 16.47 8.22
N LYS A 98 26.88 16.52 8.54
CA LYS A 98 26.17 17.77 8.89
C LYS A 98 26.68 18.36 10.19
N VAL A 99 26.83 17.53 11.21
CA VAL A 99 27.30 17.98 12.53
C VAL A 99 28.66 18.65 12.40
N PHE A 100 29.64 17.97 11.80
CA PHE A 100 30.98 18.53 11.65
C PHE A 100 31.03 19.74 10.71
N ALA A 101 30.28 19.74 9.59
CA ALA A 101 30.18 20.91 8.73
C ALA A 101 29.66 22.13 9.49
N LEU A 102 28.53 21.97 10.19
CA LEU A 102 27.84 23.02 10.92
C LEU A 102 28.71 23.59 12.05
N THR A 103 29.25 22.73 12.92
CA THR A 103 29.94 23.16 14.13
C THR A 103 31.30 23.77 13.83
N GLU A 104 32.07 23.18 12.92
CA GLU A 104 33.40 23.70 12.54
C GLU A 104 33.28 25.08 11.88
N HIS A 105 32.28 25.28 11.02
CA HIS A 105 32.06 26.60 10.43
C HIS A 105 31.56 27.62 11.46
N ALA A 106 30.74 27.21 12.42
CA ALA A 106 30.31 28.08 13.51
C ALA A 106 31.49 28.58 14.35
N PHE A 107 32.39 27.69 14.75
CA PHE A 107 33.57 28.05 15.53
C PHE A 107 34.55 28.90 14.73
N GLU A 108 34.78 28.59 13.45
CA GLU A 108 35.59 29.42 12.56
C GLU A 108 35.08 30.87 12.51
N LEU A 109 33.76 31.07 12.45
CA LEU A 109 33.15 32.40 12.43
C LEU A 109 33.26 33.10 13.80
N ALA A 110 32.98 32.38 14.89
CA ALA A 110 33.00 32.94 16.24
C ALA A 110 34.42 33.29 16.74
N GLU A 111 35.44 32.53 16.32
CA GLU A 111 36.85 32.85 16.60
C GLU A 111 37.30 34.14 15.89
N LYS A 112 36.78 34.38 14.68
CA LYS A 112 37.11 35.56 13.87
C LYS A 112 36.36 36.81 14.32
N ASP A 113 35.14 36.65 14.83
CA ASP A 113 34.28 37.75 15.22
C ASP A 113 33.31 37.37 16.34
N ALA A 114 33.37 38.10 17.46
CA ALA A 114 32.45 37.93 18.58
C ALA A 114 30.99 38.30 18.22
N ASP A 115 30.76 39.05 17.15
CA ASP A 115 29.44 39.34 16.56
C ASP A 115 29.30 38.66 15.18
N ALA A 116 29.56 37.35 15.13
CA ALA A 116 29.48 36.51 13.93
C ALA A 116 28.08 36.45 13.28
N GLY A 117 27.04 36.91 13.99
CA GLY A 117 25.67 36.99 13.47
C GLY A 117 24.99 35.63 13.38
N TRP A 118 24.16 35.43 12.35
CA TRP A 118 23.41 34.18 12.15
C TRP A 118 24.18 33.20 11.27
N LEU A 119 24.21 31.94 11.69
CA LEU A 119 24.58 30.79 10.85
C LEU A 119 23.35 29.95 10.56
N ILE A 120 23.07 29.69 9.30
CA ILE A 120 21.84 29.02 8.84
C ILE A 120 22.20 27.76 8.07
N TRP A 121 21.81 26.62 8.63
CA TRP A 121 21.86 25.32 7.95
C TRP A 121 20.68 25.15 6.99
N ILE A 122 20.96 24.61 5.81
CA ILE A 122 19.95 24.13 4.84
C ILE A 122 20.40 22.78 4.28
N ASP A 123 19.55 21.76 4.32
CA ASP A 123 19.85 20.47 3.70
C ASP A 123 19.95 20.61 2.16
N ALA A 124 20.92 19.93 1.56
CA ALA A 124 21.21 20.04 0.12
C ALA A 124 20.14 19.43 -0.80
N ASP A 125 19.16 18.69 -0.25
CA ASP A 125 17.95 18.25 -0.95
C ASP A 125 16.81 19.29 -0.82
N SER A 126 17.17 20.57 -0.95
CA SER A 126 16.25 21.70 -0.95
C SER A 126 16.21 22.40 -2.31
N TYR A 127 15.28 23.33 -2.49
CA TYR A 127 15.18 24.17 -3.68
C TYR A 127 14.77 25.59 -3.30
N ALA A 128 15.51 26.60 -3.78
CA ALA A 128 15.16 28.01 -3.58
C ALA A 128 14.08 28.42 -4.60
N GLN A 129 12.84 28.63 -4.12
CA GLN A 129 11.68 28.84 -4.97
C GLN A 129 11.50 30.30 -5.42
N LYS A 130 11.98 31.26 -4.64
CA LYS A 130 11.76 32.69 -4.86
C LYS A 130 12.98 33.52 -4.51
N ARG A 131 12.99 34.75 -5.02
CA ARG A 131 13.99 35.77 -4.69
C ARG A 131 14.16 35.84 -3.17
N PHE A 132 15.38 35.67 -2.69
CA PHE A 132 15.70 35.74 -1.27
C PHE A 132 16.73 36.82 -1.00
N VAL A 133 16.34 37.84 -0.23
CA VAL A 133 17.20 38.97 0.12
C VAL A 133 17.45 39.05 1.62
N LEU A 134 18.51 39.75 2.02
CA LEU A 134 18.91 39.85 3.43
C LEU A 134 17.77 40.33 4.35
N GLN A 135 16.95 41.26 3.88
CA GLN A 135 15.82 41.76 4.66
C GLN A 135 14.79 40.69 5.00
N ASP A 136 14.56 39.73 4.11
CA ASP A 136 13.58 38.66 4.34
C ASP A 136 14.09 37.67 5.38
N VAL A 137 15.40 37.36 5.34
CA VAL A 137 16.07 36.58 6.39
C VAL A 137 15.90 37.26 7.76
N LEU A 138 16.22 38.56 7.84
CA LEU A 138 16.20 39.30 9.10
C LEU A 138 14.78 39.49 9.66
N LYS A 139 13.74 39.52 8.81
CA LYS A 139 12.34 39.50 9.26
C LYS A 139 11.95 38.17 9.91
N MET A 140 12.59 37.07 9.51
CA MET A 140 12.35 35.75 10.10
C MET A 140 13.13 35.52 11.40
N LEU A 141 14.22 36.27 11.64
CA LEU A 141 15.18 36.03 12.72
C LEU A 141 15.30 37.24 13.68
N PRO A 142 14.48 37.30 14.76
CA PRO A 142 14.54 38.37 15.76
C PRO A 142 15.79 38.32 16.65
N ASP A 143 16.25 39.49 17.12
CA ASP A 143 17.47 39.59 17.96
C ASP A 143 17.38 38.89 19.30
N ASN A 144 16.19 38.78 19.87
CA ASN A 144 15.98 38.11 21.14
C ASN A 144 15.92 36.58 21.02
N VAL A 145 16.01 36.01 19.81
CA VAL A 145 16.02 34.57 19.57
C VAL A 145 17.45 34.06 19.49
N ASP A 146 17.69 32.86 20.04
CA ASP A 146 18.99 32.19 20.05
C ASP A 146 19.06 31.15 18.92
N ILE A 147 17.98 30.40 18.71
CA ILE A 147 17.87 29.40 17.63
C ILE A 147 16.49 29.48 16.96
N ALA A 148 16.43 29.37 15.64
CA ALA A 148 15.18 29.18 14.90
C ALA A 148 15.22 27.91 14.03
N TYR A 149 14.08 27.25 13.80
CA TYR A 149 14.03 25.99 13.04
C TYR A 149 12.70 25.77 12.31
N SER A 150 12.66 24.81 11.38
CA SER A 150 11.53 24.54 10.46
C SER A 150 10.34 23.77 11.07
N GLY A 151 10.13 23.91 12.38
CA GLY A 151 9.07 23.21 13.12
C GLY A 151 9.35 21.73 13.37
N VAL A 152 8.32 20.88 13.29
CA VAL A 152 8.39 19.45 13.63
C VAL A 152 8.10 18.59 12.40
N ARG A 153 8.97 17.61 12.13
CA ARG A 153 8.79 16.61 11.07
C ARG A 153 8.24 15.32 11.66
N LYS A 154 7.14 14.83 11.08
CA LYS A 154 6.61 13.47 11.33
C LYS A 154 7.17 12.49 10.31
N TYR A 155 7.55 11.31 10.77
CA TYR A 155 8.09 10.22 9.96
C TYR A 155 7.03 9.12 9.77
N ASP A 156 7.21 8.29 8.73
CA ASP A 156 6.23 7.24 8.38
C ASP A 156 6.08 6.16 9.46
N ASP A 157 7.07 6.03 10.34
CA ASP A 157 7.05 5.13 11.51
C ASP A 157 6.31 5.71 12.73
N GLY A 158 5.67 6.88 12.57
CA GLY A 158 4.89 7.55 13.61
C GLY A 158 5.72 8.39 14.59
N THR A 159 7.05 8.38 14.49
CA THR A 159 7.90 9.27 15.29
C THR A 159 7.87 10.71 14.78
N SER A 160 8.24 11.66 15.64
CA SER A 160 8.40 13.06 15.27
C SER A 160 9.61 13.67 15.95
N ASN A 161 10.41 14.43 15.20
CA ASN A 161 11.53 15.21 15.73
C ASN A 161 11.47 16.65 15.18
N ILE A 162 12.31 17.55 15.69
CA ILE A 162 12.52 18.85 15.04
C ILE A 162 12.86 18.65 13.54
N ASP A 163 12.33 19.50 12.68
CA ASP A 163 12.72 19.53 11.28
C ASP A 163 14.06 20.23 11.14
N ALA A 164 15.12 19.44 11.20
CA ALA A 164 16.50 19.90 11.11
C ALA A 164 16.92 20.32 9.69
N SER A 165 16.03 20.25 8.68
CA SER A 165 16.38 20.63 7.30
C SER A 165 16.66 22.11 7.11
N PHE A 166 16.15 22.96 8.01
CA PHE A 166 16.50 24.36 8.12
C PHE A 166 16.63 24.75 9.59
N MET A 167 17.82 25.20 9.99
CA MET A 167 18.11 25.66 11.36
C MET A 167 18.99 26.90 11.34
N ALA A 168 18.64 27.91 12.14
CA ALA A 168 19.39 29.15 12.27
C ALA A 168 19.90 29.31 13.71
N PHE A 169 21.19 29.59 13.86
CA PHE A 169 21.89 29.73 15.14
C PHE A 169 22.45 31.15 15.26
N ASN A 170 22.15 31.84 16.35
CA ASN A 170 22.65 33.19 16.61
C ASN A 170 24.02 33.12 17.28
N LEU A 171 25.09 33.12 16.47
CA LEU A 171 26.47 32.97 16.94
C LEU A 171 26.96 34.18 17.76
N SER A 172 26.27 35.31 17.71
CA SER A 172 26.53 36.45 18.61
C SER A 172 26.08 36.20 20.06
N LYS A 173 25.58 34.99 20.36
CA LYS A 173 25.09 34.61 21.68
C LYS A 173 25.69 33.28 22.15
N GLN A 174 26.15 33.29 23.39
CA GLN A 174 26.78 32.14 24.03
C GLN A 174 25.92 30.86 24.01
N PRO A 175 24.60 30.88 24.31
CA PRO A 175 23.81 29.65 24.33
C PRO A 175 23.75 28.89 23.01
N ALA A 176 23.81 29.59 21.87
CA ALA A 176 23.83 28.93 20.56
C ALA A 176 25.17 28.25 20.28
N LEU A 177 26.28 28.90 20.68
CA LEU A 177 27.62 28.34 20.57
C LEU A 177 27.81 27.14 21.51
N ASP A 178 27.34 27.24 22.76
CA ASP A 178 27.42 26.14 23.74
C ASP A 178 26.66 24.91 23.24
N LEU A 179 25.45 25.08 22.70
CA LEU A 179 24.68 23.97 22.14
C LEU A 179 25.39 23.31 20.94
N LEU A 180 26.01 24.09 20.05
CA LEU A 180 26.80 23.55 18.94
C LEU A 180 28.07 22.83 19.45
N GLY A 181 28.68 23.34 20.52
CA GLY A 181 29.77 22.70 21.25
C GLY A 181 29.39 21.35 21.81
N ASP A 182 28.27 21.28 22.53
CA ASP A 182 27.75 20.03 23.09
C ASP A 182 27.32 19.04 22.01
N LEU A 183 26.75 19.53 20.89
CA LEU A 183 26.40 18.69 19.75
C LEU A 183 27.64 18.03 19.14
N GLN A 184 28.70 18.80 18.88
CA GLN A 184 29.96 18.23 18.40
C GLN A 184 30.60 17.33 19.46
N GLY A 185 30.57 17.74 20.72
CA GLY A 185 31.10 17.03 21.87
C GLY A 185 30.50 15.64 22.02
N ALA A 186 29.19 15.50 21.84
CA ALA A 186 28.50 14.21 21.91
C ALA A 186 28.99 13.20 20.85
N TYR A 187 29.35 13.69 19.65
CA TYR A 187 29.94 12.83 18.60
C TYR A 187 31.41 12.50 18.93
N ILE A 188 32.21 13.49 19.33
CA ILE A 188 33.63 13.30 19.63
C ILE A 188 33.84 12.37 20.84
N SER A 189 33.01 12.50 21.88
CA SER A 189 33.12 11.70 23.11
C SER A 189 32.53 10.29 22.98
N GLY A 190 31.73 10.03 21.94
CA GLY A 190 30.96 8.80 21.79
C GLY A 190 29.67 8.77 22.63
N GLU A 191 29.30 9.85 23.30
CA GLU A 191 28.03 9.95 24.04
C GLU A 191 26.82 9.73 23.12
N VAL A 192 26.92 10.08 21.84
CA VAL A 192 25.88 9.87 20.82
C VAL A 192 25.34 8.43 20.82
N PHE A 193 26.19 7.44 21.10
CA PHE A 193 25.81 6.01 21.11
C PHE A 193 25.02 5.58 22.36
N GLN A 194 24.96 6.42 23.39
CA GLN A 194 24.15 6.19 24.59
C GLN A 194 22.68 6.60 24.39
N TYR A 195 22.38 7.31 23.30
CA TYR A 195 21.02 7.67 22.93
C TYR A 195 20.34 6.56 22.13
N ARG A 196 19.01 6.55 22.16
CA ARG A 196 18.18 5.60 21.41
C ARG A 196 18.22 5.80 19.88
N GLU A 197 18.59 6.99 19.44
CA GLU A 197 18.66 7.44 18.05
C GLU A 197 19.91 8.32 17.92
N TRP A 198 20.70 8.16 16.86
CA TRP A 198 22.05 8.75 16.70
C TRP A 198 22.11 9.79 15.57
N HIS A 199 20.95 10.18 15.05
CA HIS A 199 20.85 11.16 13.99
C HIS A 199 20.80 12.59 14.54
N ASP A 200 21.29 13.54 13.74
CA ASP A 200 21.46 14.96 14.10
C ASP A 200 20.18 15.59 14.67
N ALA A 201 19.02 15.35 14.05
CA ALA A 201 17.77 15.95 14.47
C ALA A 201 17.36 15.53 15.90
N PHE A 202 17.54 14.24 16.24
CA PHE A 202 17.19 13.71 17.56
C PHE A 202 18.11 14.28 18.64
N ILE A 203 19.43 14.23 18.43
CA ILE A 203 20.42 14.73 19.38
C ILE A 203 20.24 16.23 19.60
N THR A 204 20.05 16.99 18.52
CA THR A 204 19.81 18.43 18.59
C THR A 204 18.54 18.75 19.36
N GLU A 205 17.45 17.99 19.17
CA GLU A 205 16.21 18.19 19.95
C GLU A 205 16.40 17.90 21.44
N ARG A 206 17.19 16.88 21.80
CA ARG A 206 17.53 16.59 23.20
C ARG A 206 18.28 17.76 23.84
N LEU A 207 19.30 18.28 23.16
CA LEU A 207 20.04 19.46 23.63
C LEU A 207 19.13 20.68 23.71
N LEU A 208 18.32 20.95 22.69
CA LEU A 208 17.35 22.05 22.70
C LEU A 208 16.41 21.99 23.90
N ASN A 209 15.91 20.81 24.27
CA ASN A 209 15.05 20.66 25.44
C ASN A 209 15.76 21.03 26.75
N ILE A 210 17.03 20.64 26.89
CA ILE A 210 17.86 21.00 28.05
C ILE A 210 18.09 22.52 28.08
N TYR A 211 18.53 23.11 26.98
CA TYR A 211 18.85 24.53 26.91
C TYR A 211 17.62 25.43 27.06
N LYS A 212 16.45 25.03 26.52
CA LYS A 212 15.17 25.72 26.75
C LYS A 212 14.81 25.76 28.23
N ALA A 213 15.02 24.66 28.96
CA ALA A 213 14.79 24.62 30.41
C ALA A 213 15.70 25.59 31.18
N HIS A 214 16.85 25.95 30.60
CA HIS A 214 17.80 26.92 31.14
C HIS A 214 17.67 28.33 30.51
N GLY A 215 16.56 28.60 29.81
CA GLY A 215 16.21 29.95 29.34
C GLY A 215 16.60 30.28 27.90
N MET A 216 17.07 29.30 27.11
CA MET A 216 17.29 29.50 25.67
C MET A 216 15.97 29.84 24.95
N LYS A 217 16.03 30.88 24.12
CA LYS A 217 14.90 31.37 23.33
C LYS A 217 14.91 30.78 21.94
N VAL A 218 13.87 30.02 21.61
CA VAL A 218 13.73 29.39 20.30
C VAL A 218 12.54 29.95 19.51
N LEU A 219 12.57 29.81 18.19
CA LEU A 219 11.48 30.22 17.31
C LEU A 219 11.20 29.17 16.21
N ASP A 220 9.94 28.78 16.06
CA ASP A 220 9.48 28.04 14.89
C ASP A 220 9.23 29.02 13.74
N ILE A 221 9.90 28.78 12.61
CA ILE A 221 9.80 29.59 11.39
C ILE A 221 9.34 28.77 10.17
N GLY A 222 8.86 27.53 10.36
CA GLY A 222 8.61 26.59 9.27
C GLY A 222 7.68 27.13 8.19
N GLU A 223 6.57 27.79 8.55
CA GLU A 223 5.65 28.38 7.55
C GLU A 223 6.30 29.54 6.78
N LYS A 224 7.18 30.33 7.42
CA LYS A 224 7.86 31.46 6.77
C LYS A 224 8.97 30.98 5.83
N VAL A 225 9.69 29.93 6.20
CA VAL A 225 10.80 29.37 5.39
C VAL A 225 10.26 28.70 4.13
N LYS A 226 9.14 27.98 4.22
CA LYS A 226 8.51 27.29 3.08
C LYS A 226 8.15 28.22 1.91
N ASP A 227 7.98 29.52 2.16
CA ASP A 227 7.74 30.50 1.09
C ASP A 227 8.95 30.73 0.19
N TYR A 228 10.16 30.45 0.68
CA TYR A 228 11.44 30.69 0.00
C TYR A 228 12.17 29.40 -0.34
N ILE A 229 12.10 28.40 0.53
CA ILE A 229 12.87 27.16 0.42
C ILE A 229 11.95 25.96 0.58
N LEU A 230 11.92 25.13 -0.46
CA LEU A 230 11.25 23.84 -0.47
C LEU A 230 12.24 22.75 -0.12
N HIS A 231 12.07 22.10 1.04
CA HIS A 231 12.81 20.88 1.37
C HIS A 231 12.10 19.66 0.78
N LEU A 232 12.84 18.84 0.03
CA LEU A 232 12.31 17.70 -0.74
C LEU A 232 12.23 16.42 0.08
N LYS A 233 12.61 16.46 1.37
CA LYS A 233 12.35 15.40 2.36
C LYS A 233 12.90 14.03 1.98
N GLY A 234 13.96 13.95 1.17
CA GLY A 234 14.50 12.70 0.67
C GLY A 234 13.58 11.95 -0.31
N VAL A 235 12.76 12.65 -1.08
CA VAL A 235 11.99 12.05 -2.20
C VAL A 235 12.95 11.26 -3.11
N GLN A 236 12.70 9.95 -3.22
CA GLN A 236 13.59 9.01 -3.94
C GLN A 236 13.66 9.28 -5.44
N ASP A 237 12.58 9.83 -6.01
CA ASP A 237 12.51 10.24 -7.40
C ASP A 237 11.97 11.67 -7.50
N PRO A 238 12.85 12.69 -7.48
CA PRO A 238 12.47 14.09 -7.61
C PRO A 238 11.71 14.39 -8.91
N SER A 239 11.80 13.53 -9.93
CA SER A 239 11.13 13.75 -11.21
C SER A 239 9.61 13.73 -11.12
N LEU A 240 9.07 13.12 -10.06
CA LEU A 240 7.64 13.10 -9.76
C LEU A 240 7.14 14.44 -9.23
N LEU A 241 8.02 15.32 -8.79
CA LEU A 241 7.64 16.61 -8.21
C LEU A 241 7.31 17.62 -9.32
N PRO A 242 6.19 18.35 -9.20
CA PRO A 242 5.86 19.44 -10.11
C PRO A 242 6.64 20.73 -9.80
N LEU A 243 7.96 20.59 -9.68
CA LEU A 243 8.87 21.69 -9.42
C LEU A 243 9.10 22.50 -10.69
N ARG A 244 9.09 23.84 -10.57
CA ARG A 244 9.24 24.76 -11.69
C ARG A 244 10.38 25.75 -11.49
N ASP A 245 11.01 26.13 -12.59
CA ASP A 245 12.02 27.18 -12.64
C ASP A 245 11.39 28.59 -12.55
N SER A 246 12.25 29.61 -12.52
CA SER A 246 11.83 31.02 -12.47
C SER A 246 11.04 31.50 -13.69
N LYS A 247 11.06 30.76 -14.79
CA LYS A 247 10.33 31.02 -16.03
C LYS A 247 9.01 30.25 -16.10
N GLY A 248 8.71 29.43 -15.09
CA GLY A 248 7.52 28.60 -15.01
C GLY A 248 7.65 27.24 -15.73
N ASN A 249 8.82 26.87 -16.24
CA ASN A 249 9.03 25.56 -16.87
C ASN A 249 9.23 24.49 -15.80
N ARG A 250 8.74 23.26 -16.04
CA ARG A 250 9.04 22.15 -15.14
C ARG A 250 10.55 21.84 -15.18
N ILE A 251 11.12 21.63 -14.00
CA ILE A 251 12.52 21.21 -13.86
C ILE A 251 12.69 19.76 -14.34
N PHE A 252 11.68 18.94 -14.08
CA PHE A 252 11.63 17.55 -14.49
C PHE A 252 10.56 17.34 -15.55
N ASN A 253 10.98 16.85 -16.71
CA ASN A 253 10.09 16.53 -17.80
C ASN A 253 9.25 15.30 -17.46
N LEU A 254 7.95 15.36 -17.76
CA LEU A 254 7.05 14.22 -17.66
C LEU A 254 7.25 13.25 -18.83
N SER A 255 6.99 11.97 -18.58
CA SER A 255 6.98 10.93 -19.61
C SER A 255 5.91 11.20 -20.68
N ASP A 256 6.14 10.71 -21.89
CA ASP A 256 5.12 10.63 -22.96
C ASP A 256 4.15 9.45 -22.75
N GLU A 257 4.42 8.60 -21.76
CA GLU A 257 3.52 7.53 -21.29
C GLU A 257 2.81 7.94 -19.99
N THR A 258 1.60 7.41 -19.78
CA THR A 258 0.86 7.64 -18.54
C THR A 258 1.42 6.81 -17.39
N SER A 259 1.33 7.36 -16.18
CA SER A 259 1.59 6.64 -14.93
C SER A 259 0.75 5.34 -14.83
N PRO A 260 1.26 4.29 -14.18
CA PRO A 260 0.51 3.04 -13.98
C PRO A 260 -0.81 3.24 -13.24
N ASP A 261 -1.80 2.41 -13.55
CA ASP A 261 -3.09 2.45 -12.86
C ASP A 261 -2.96 2.00 -11.40
N ILE A 262 -3.80 2.59 -10.55
CA ILE A 262 -4.05 2.11 -9.19
C ILE A 262 -5.46 1.54 -9.13
N ILE A 263 -5.64 0.45 -8.36
CA ILE A 263 -6.93 -0.25 -8.24
C ILE A 263 -7.37 -0.25 -6.77
N PRO A 264 -7.70 0.92 -6.19
CA PRO A 264 -8.27 0.99 -4.85
C PRO A 264 -9.67 0.34 -4.82
N GLY A 265 -10.05 -0.19 -3.66
CA GLY A 265 -11.32 -0.92 -3.50
C GLY A 265 -12.55 -0.07 -3.87
N ARG A 266 -12.48 1.25 -3.63
CA ARG A 266 -13.57 2.17 -3.94
C ARG A 266 -13.82 2.40 -5.43
N TYR A 267 -12.87 2.12 -6.32
CA TYR A 267 -13.12 2.26 -7.76
C TYR A 267 -14.04 1.16 -8.30
N LYS A 268 -13.97 -0.05 -7.72
CA LYS A 268 -14.98 -1.09 -7.97
C LYS A 268 -16.38 -0.61 -7.57
N GLN A 269 -16.51 0.09 -6.43
CA GLN A 269 -17.79 0.68 -6.01
C GLN A 269 -18.25 1.75 -7.01
N LEU A 270 -17.34 2.58 -7.53
CA LEU A 270 -17.65 3.56 -8.57
C LEU A 270 -18.23 2.89 -9.83
N ALA A 271 -17.61 1.81 -10.32
CA ALA A 271 -18.14 1.05 -11.45
C ALA A 271 -19.55 0.48 -11.17
N ASP A 272 -19.82 0.02 -9.94
CA ASP A 272 -21.14 -0.47 -9.54
C ASP A 272 -22.18 0.66 -9.45
N ILE A 273 -21.78 1.86 -9.06
CA ILE A 273 -22.62 3.07 -9.13
C ILE A 273 -22.99 3.39 -10.58
N ILE A 274 -22.03 3.33 -11.51
CA ILE A 274 -22.29 3.53 -12.95
C ILE A 274 -23.29 2.49 -13.47
N ARG A 275 -23.11 1.20 -13.13
CA ARG A 275 -24.08 0.15 -13.52
C ARG A 275 -25.47 0.36 -12.94
N HIS A 276 -25.55 0.93 -11.74
CA HIS A 276 -26.81 1.16 -11.05
C HIS A 276 -27.60 2.33 -11.66
N PHE A 277 -26.97 3.50 -11.82
CA PHE A 277 -27.64 4.70 -12.33
C PHE A 277 -27.68 4.79 -13.85
N LYS A 278 -26.84 3.99 -14.52
CA LYS A 278 -26.79 3.86 -15.97
C LYS A 278 -26.56 5.18 -16.73
N PRO A 279 -25.57 6.00 -16.35
CA PRO A 279 -25.30 7.24 -17.04
C PRO A 279 -24.76 7.01 -18.45
N LYS A 280 -24.87 8.04 -19.28
CA LYS A 280 -24.32 8.08 -20.65
C LYS A 280 -23.30 9.21 -20.82
N THR A 281 -23.38 10.25 -19.99
CA THR A 281 -22.56 11.45 -20.11
C THR A 281 -21.94 11.79 -18.76
N ILE A 282 -20.64 11.53 -18.66
CA ILE A 282 -19.89 11.52 -17.41
C ILE A 282 -18.95 12.72 -17.39
N LEU A 283 -18.97 13.47 -16.28
CA LEU A 283 -17.97 14.49 -15.98
C LEU A 283 -17.08 14.00 -14.82
N GLU A 284 -15.77 14.17 -14.93
CA GLU A 284 -14.81 13.88 -13.85
C GLU A 284 -13.89 15.08 -13.60
N THR A 285 -13.75 15.49 -12.33
CA THR A 285 -12.64 16.33 -11.88
C THR A 285 -11.54 15.45 -11.30
N GLY A 286 -10.30 15.73 -11.70
CA GLY A 286 -9.15 14.89 -11.41
C GLY A 286 -9.00 13.70 -12.35
N THR A 287 -9.03 13.88 -13.68
CA THR A 287 -8.87 12.77 -14.65
C THR A 287 -7.57 11.96 -14.47
N TRP A 288 -6.51 12.60 -13.98
CA TRP A 288 -5.20 12.02 -13.71
C TRP A 288 -4.58 11.30 -14.91
N ASN A 289 -4.56 9.97 -14.92
CA ASN A 289 -3.97 9.15 -15.98
C ASN A 289 -5.01 8.58 -16.96
N GLY A 290 -6.30 8.90 -16.77
CA GLY A 290 -7.42 8.40 -17.59
C GLY A 290 -7.89 6.97 -17.27
N GLY A 291 -7.24 6.26 -16.33
CA GLY A 291 -7.63 4.89 -15.96
C GLY A 291 -9.06 4.80 -15.41
N ARG A 292 -9.45 5.75 -14.55
CA ARG A 292 -10.83 5.84 -14.02
C ARG A 292 -11.87 6.14 -15.10
N ALA A 293 -11.54 7.01 -16.05
CA ALA A 293 -12.40 7.31 -17.19
C ALA A 293 -12.71 6.04 -17.99
N ILE A 294 -11.69 5.21 -18.24
CA ILE A 294 -11.83 3.91 -18.91
C ILE A 294 -12.70 2.96 -18.09
N GLU A 295 -12.49 2.86 -16.78
CA GLU A 295 -13.27 1.98 -15.90
C GLU A 295 -14.76 2.36 -15.88
N MET A 296 -15.07 3.64 -15.71
CA MET A 296 -16.44 4.15 -15.76
C MET A 296 -17.06 3.93 -17.14
N ALA A 297 -16.32 4.18 -18.23
CA ALA A 297 -16.81 3.95 -19.58
C ALA A 297 -17.12 2.47 -19.83
N LEU A 298 -16.22 1.56 -19.43
CA LEU A 298 -16.43 0.11 -19.56
C LEU A 298 -17.68 -0.35 -18.80
N ALA A 299 -17.92 0.17 -17.59
CA ALA A 299 -19.14 -0.10 -16.84
C ALA A 299 -20.39 0.48 -17.55
N ALA A 300 -20.28 1.69 -18.10
CA ALA A 300 -21.39 2.32 -18.82
C ALA A 300 -21.74 1.56 -20.11
N PHE A 301 -20.74 1.04 -20.80
CA PHE A 301 -20.89 0.23 -21.99
C PHE A 301 -21.66 -1.09 -21.77
N GLU A 302 -21.97 -1.48 -20.53
CA GLU A 302 -22.87 -2.61 -20.25
C GLU A 302 -24.35 -2.30 -20.57
N HIS A 303 -24.73 -1.02 -20.70
CA HIS A 303 -26.13 -0.60 -20.92
C HIS A 303 -26.32 0.47 -22.01
N THR A 304 -25.24 1.02 -22.56
CA THR A 304 -25.28 1.96 -23.70
C THR A 304 -24.17 1.63 -24.68
N ASP A 305 -24.39 1.84 -25.97
CA ASP A 305 -23.34 1.71 -26.99
C ASP A 305 -22.56 3.01 -27.18
N LYS A 306 -23.01 4.11 -26.58
CA LYS A 306 -22.36 5.42 -26.63
C LYS A 306 -22.13 5.99 -25.23
N VAL A 307 -20.91 6.43 -24.97
CA VAL A 307 -20.50 7.12 -23.74
C VAL A 307 -19.77 8.41 -24.13
N VAL A 308 -20.14 9.51 -23.48
CA VAL A 308 -19.47 10.81 -23.59
C VAL A 308 -18.81 11.14 -22.26
N TYR A 309 -17.52 11.50 -22.29
CA TYR A 309 -16.72 11.79 -21.10
C TYR A 309 -16.10 13.18 -21.16
N TYR A 310 -16.24 13.95 -20.09
CA TYR A 310 -15.60 15.25 -19.91
C TYR A 310 -14.64 15.18 -18.71
N GLY A 311 -13.34 15.24 -18.99
CA GLY A 311 -12.29 15.20 -17.98
C GLY A 311 -11.71 16.57 -17.70
N PHE A 312 -11.48 16.90 -16.43
CA PHE A 312 -10.83 18.12 -15.99
C PHE A 312 -9.65 17.78 -15.07
N ASP A 313 -8.46 18.29 -15.35
CA ASP A 313 -7.28 18.07 -14.51
C ASP A 313 -6.22 19.16 -14.76
N LEU A 314 -5.28 19.33 -13.83
CA LEU A 314 -4.10 20.16 -14.05
C LEU A 314 -3.11 19.50 -15.03
N PHE A 315 -3.05 18.17 -15.07
CA PHE A 315 -2.06 17.43 -15.87
C PHE A 315 -0.63 17.97 -15.63
N GLU A 316 0.10 18.35 -16.68
CA GLU A 316 1.44 18.91 -16.56
C GLU A 316 1.49 20.32 -15.97
N GLU A 317 0.37 21.04 -15.82
CA GLU A 317 0.30 22.39 -15.24
C GLU A 317 0.40 22.42 -13.71
N ALA A 318 0.27 21.28 -13.04
CA ALA A 318 0.40 21.20 -11.59
C ALA A 318 1.72 21.84 -11.09
N THR A 319 1.68 22.33 -9.85
CA THR A 319 2.81 22.93 -9.14
C THR A 319 2.96 22.33 -7.75
N THR A 320 4.09 22.57 -7.09
CA THR A 320 4.29 22.14 -5.70
C THR A 320 3.25 22.76 -4.78
N GLU A 321 2.88 24.02 -5.02
CA GLU A 321 1.86 24.73 -4.25
C GLU A 321 0.50 24.07 -4.38
N THR A 322 0.10 23.68 -5.61
CA THR A 322 -1.17 22.97 -5.81
C THR A 322 -1.15 21.58 -5.17
N ASP A 323 -0.03 20.86 -5.23
CA ASP A 323 0.08 19.54 -4.58
C ASP A 323 -0.05 19.65 -3.05
N LEU A 324 0.57 20.68 -2.47
CA LEU A 324 0.47 20.96 -1.03
C LEU A 324 -0.92 21.44 -0.61
N GLU A 325 -1.57 22.30 -1.41
CA GLU A 325 -2.95 22.78 -1.17
C GLU A 325 -3.93 21.60 -1.21
N GLU A 326 -3.78 20.73 -2.21
CA GLU A 326 -4.76 19.68 -2.53
C GLU A 326 -4.42 18.31 -1.94
N PHE A 327 -3.37 18.22 -1.12
CA PHE A 327 -2.91 16.97 -0.52
C PHE A 327 -2.64 15.87 -1.58
N ASN A 328 -2.12 16.28 -2.74
CA ASN A 328 -1.77 15.35 -3.81
C ASN A 328 -0.42 14.70 -3.54
N VAL A 329 -0.37 13.40 -3.77
CA VAL A 329 0.85 12.57 -3.62
C VAL A 329 1.10 11.71 -4.86
N LYS A 330 0.25 11.85 -5.90
CA LYS A 330 0.35 11.09 -7.14
C LYS A 330 1.20 11.86 -8.14
N ALA A 331 1.88 11.11 -9.01
CA ALA A 331 2.58 11.68 -10.15
C ALA A 331 1.61 12.38 -11.11
N HIS A 332 2.09 13.43 -11.78
CA HIS A 332 1.34 14.13 -12.81
C HIS A 332 1.58 13.51 -14.19
N ASN A 333 0.65 13.66 -15.12
CA ASN A 333 0.74 13.12 -16.49
C ASN A 333 0.65 14.27 -17.49
N LYS A 334 1.27 14.11 -18.67
CA LYS A 334 1.01 15.00 -19.80
C LYS A 334 -0.41 14.81 -20.32
N LEU A 335 -1.10 15.89 -20.65
CA LEU A 335 -2.38 15.88 -21.34
C LEU A 335 -2.29 15.00 -22.60
N SER A 336 -1.24 15.20 -23.41
CA SER A 336 -1.03 14.44 -24.65
C SER A 336 -0.89 12.93 -24.43
N ALA A 337 -0.27 12.50 -23.34
CA ALA A 337 -0.16 11.08 -22.99
C ALA A 337 -1.54 10.49 -22.62
N VAL A 338 -2.35 11.24 -21.88
CA VAL A 338 -3.71 10.84 -21.51
C VAL A 338 -4.65 10.86 -22.71
N GLU A 339 -4.58 11.88 -23.57
CA GLU A 339 -5.31 11.96 -24.84
C GLU A 339 -5.00 10.76 -25.74
N LYS A 340 -3.72 10.42 -25.89
CA LYS A 340 -3.31 9.23 -26.65
C LYS A 340 -3.94 7.97 -26.06
N ARG A 341 -3.86 7.79 -24.74
CA ARG A 341 -4.42 6.64 -24.05
C ARG A 341 -5.94 6.50 -24.24
N LEU A 342 -6.69 7.60 -24.10
CA LEU A 342 -8.14 7.60 -24.30
C LEU A 342 -8.54 7.44 -25.77
N THR A 343 -7.71 7.93 -26.71
CA THR A 343 -7.88 7.71 -28.15
C THR A 343 -7.68 6.23 -28.51
N ASP A 344 -6.62 5.61 -28.00
CA ASP A 344 -6.34 4.19 -28.18
C ASP A 344 -7.49 3.34 -27.62
N PHE A 345 -8.03 3.71 -26.45
CA PHE A 345 -9.22 3.08 -25.88
C PHE A 345 -10.47 3.27 -26.76
N ALA A 346 -10.73 4.48 -27.26
CA ALA A 346 -11.85 4.76 -28.15
C ALA A 346 -11.79 3.92 -29.43
N ALA A 347 -10.61 3.80 -30.05
CA ALA A 347 -10.38 2.95 -31.21
C ALA A 347 -10.69 1.47 -30.91
N LYS A 348 -10.27 0.98 -29.74
CA LYS A 348 -10.57 -0.39 -29.29
C LYS A 348 -12.04 -0.63 -29.01
N MET A 349 -12.78 0.36 -28.52
CA MET A 349 -14.22 0.25 -28.32
C MET A 349 -14.98 0.27 -29.65
N LYS A 350 -14.48 1.01 -30.64
CA LYS A 350 -15.06 1.02 -31.99
C LYS A 350 -15.01 -0.36 -32.67
N GLU A 351 -13.95 -1.14 -32.46
CA GLU A 351 -13.86 -2.55 -32.90
C GLU A 351 -15.02 -3.42 -32.34
N LYS A 352 -15.63 -2.99 -31.23
CA LYS A 352 -16.75 -3.67 -30.56
C LYS A 352 -18.11 -2.99 -30.81
N ASN A 353 -18.21 -2.15 -31.84
CA ASN A 353 -19.39 -1.33 -32.16
C ASN A 353 -19.83 -0.39 -31.02
N LYS A 354 -18.87 0.07 -30.20
CA LYS A 354 -19.10 0.99 -29.09
C LYS A 354 -18.41 2.33 -29.35
N GLU A 355 -19.11 3.43 -29.11
CA GLU A 355 -18.63 4.79 -29.32
C GLU A 355 -18.23 5.43 -27.99
N PHE A 356 -16.93 5.66 -27.80
CA PHE A 356 -16.41 6.46 -26.69
C PHE A 356 -15.98 7.83 -27.23
N GLN A 357 -16.64 8.90 -26.78
CA GLN A 357 -16.26 10.27 -27.07
C GLN A 357 -15.72 10.90 -25.79
N PHE A 358 -14.62 11.65 -25.90
CA PHE A 358 -14.06 12.32 -24.73
C PHE A 358 -13.56 13.74 -25.08
N VAL A 359 -13.59 14.61 -24.09
CA VAL A 359 -12.94 15.93 -24.10
C VAL A 359 -12.16 16.08 -22.80
N LEU A 360 -10.89 16.47 -22.91
CA LEU A 360 -10.05 16.78 -21.75
C LEU A 360 -9.83 18.29 -21.67
N ASN A 361 -9.97 18.83 -20.46
CA ASN A 361 -9.76 20.23 -20.15
C ASN A 361 -8.61 20.34 -19.16
N GLN A 362 -7.52 20.98 -19.60
CA GLN A 362 -6.37 21.25 -18.76
C GLN A 362 -6.57 22.56 -17.98
N GLY A 363 -6.31 22.52 -16.68
CA GLY A 363 -6.27 23.71 -15.82
C GLY A 363 -6.96 23.54 -14.48
N ASN A 364 -6.95 24.59 -13.66
CA ASN A 364 -7.55 24.58 -12.33
C ASN A 364 -9.08 24.51 -12.41
N THR A 365 -9.71 23.52 -11.78
CA THR A 365 -11.18 23.31 -11.84
C THR A 365 -11.98 24.48 -11.27
N ARG A 366 -11.39 25.28 -10.38
CA ARG A 366 -12.00 26.52 -9.86
C ARG A 366 -12.17 27.60 -10.94
N GLU A 367 -11.49 27.44 -12.07
CA GLU A 367 -11.57 28.33 -13.23
C GLU A 367 -12.21 27.60 -14.41
N THR A 368 -11.73 26.40 -14.75
CA THR A 368 -12.16 25.66 -15.96
C THR A 368 -13.60 25.20 -15.91
N LEU A 369 -14.20 24.94 -14.73
CA LEU A 369 -15.62 24.62 -14.59
C LEU A 369 -16.54 25.84 -14.61
N TYR A 370 -15.97 27.05 -14.52
CA TYR A 370 -16.69 28.32 -14.43
C TYR A 370 -16.49 29.19 -15.67
N VAL A 371 -15.92 28.65 -16.74
CA VAL A 371 -15.87 29.30 -18.05
C VAL A 371 -17.31 29.62 -18.50
N ASP A 372 -17.52 30.86 -18.97
CA ASP A 372 -18.84 31.35 -19.33
C ASP A 372 -19.56 30.41 -20.31
N ASN A 373 -20.80 30.05 -19.96
CA ASN A 373 -21.69 29.18 -20.73
C ASN A 373 -21.16 27.76 -20.97
N LEU A 374 -20.15 27.28 -20.21
CA LEU A 374 -19.60 25.92 -20.39
C LEU A 374 -20.69 24.86 -20.47
N PHE A 375 -21.57 24.81 -19.46
CA PHE A 375 -22.64 23.80 -19.38
C PHE A 375 -23.74 23.96 -20.44
N ASP A 376 -23.80 25.09 -21.15
CA ASP A 376 -24.70 25.27 -22.29
C ASP A 376 -24.17 24.60 -23.57
N PHE A 377 -22.84 24.36 -23.64
CA PHE A 377 -22.18 23.69 -24.75
C PHE A 377 -21.92 22.20 -24.51
N LEU A 378 -21.91 21.76 -23.26
CA LEU A 378 -21.79 20.34 -22.93
C LEU A 378 -23.10 19.62 -23.24
N LEU A 379 -23.00 18.34 -23.61
CA LEU A 379 -24.18 17.47 -23.55
C LEU A 379 -24.66 17.37 -22.11
N GLU A 380 -25.97 17.13 -21.92
CA GLU A 380 -26.57 17.01 -20.59
C GLU A 380 -25.82 15.95 -19.76
N ILE A 381 -25.13 16.42 -18.72
CA ILE A 381 -24.36 15.57 -17.81
C ILE A 381 -25.33 14.85 -16.87
N ASP A 382 -25.33 13.51 -16.88
CA ASP A 382 -26.18 12.70 -16.01
C ASP A 382 -25.41 12.09 -14.82
N PHE A 383 -24.09 12.20 -14.81
CA PHE A 383 -23.23 11.77 -13.71
C PHE A 383 -21.95 12.61 -13.58
N ALA A 384 -21.61 13.01 -12.36
CA ALA A 384 -20.37 13.73 -12.05
C ALA A 384 -19.55 13.03 -10.95
N LEU A 385 -18.26 12.82 -11.19
CA LEU A 385 -17.27 12.43 -10.19
C LEU A 385 -16.40 13.64 -9.83
N VAL A 386 -16.37 14.01 -8.55
CA VAL A 386 -15.51 15.07 -8.02
C VAL A 386 -14.34 14.43 -7.30
N GLY A 387 -13.13 14.61 -7.82
CA GLY A 387 -11.91 14.00 -7.29
C GLY A 387 -10.61 14.77 -7.59
N GLY A 388 -10.72 16.02 -8.07
CA GLY A 388 -9.59 16.85 -8.52
C GLY A 388 -8.76 17.52 -7.42
N GLY A 389 -9.26 17.55 -6.18
CA GLY A 389 -8.55 18.15 -5.05
C GLY A 389 -9.25 17.93 -3.70
N ASN A 390 -8.49 18.07 -2.61
CA ASN A 390 -8.95 17.79 -1.25
C ASN A 390 -9.17 19.05 -0.39
N SER A 391 -8.69 20.21 -0.84
CA SER A 391 -8.88 21.45 -0.09
C SER A 391 -10.36 21.78 0.04
N ILE A 392 -10.74 22.42 1.16
CA ILE A 392 -12.13 22.87 1.37
C ILE A 392 -12.60 23.78 0.23
N LYS A 393 -11.70 24.62 -0.29
CA LYS A 393 -12.00 25.55 -1.38
C LYS A 393 -12.30 24.81 -2.68
N THR A 394 -11.46 23.87 -3.08
CA THR A 394 -11.59 23.14 -4.34
C THR A 394 -12.78 22.18 -4.31
N ALA A 395 -12.91 21.35 -3.27
CA ALA A 395 -14.06 20.43 -3.16
C ALA A 395 -15.42 21.15 -3.16
N GLN A 396 -15.51 22.30 -2.48
CA GLN A 396 -16.72 23.12 -2.48
C GLN A 396 -16.99 23.76 -3.84
N SER A 397 -15.95 24.25 -4.51
CA SER A 397 -16.03 24.85 -5.85
C SER A 397 -16.51 23.84 -6.88
N ASP A 398 -15.89 22.67 -6.94
CA ASP A 398 -16.24 21.60 -7.87
C ASP A 398 -17.68 21.13 -7.62
N TYR A 399 -18.05 20.85 -6.37
CA TYR A 399 -19.42 20.47 -6.04
C TYR A 399 -20.44 21.55 -6.43
N ASN A 400 -20.13 22.82 -6.20
CA ASN A 400 -21.03 23.92 -6.57
C ASN A 400 -21.27 24.00 -8.08
N ALA A 401 -20.25 23.70 -8.89
CA ALA A 401 -20.37 23.67 -10.34
C ALA A 401 -21.29 22.53 -10.79
N VAL A 402 -21.20 21.35 -10.16
CA VAL A 402 -21.91 20.14 -10.62
C VAL A 402 -23.14 19.73 -9.79
N LYS A 403 -23.53 20.47 -8.75
CA LYS A 403 -24.70 20.14 -7.89
C LYS A 403 -26.05 20.08 -8.61
N HIS A 404 -26.10 20.55 -9.86
CA HIS A 404 -27.28 20.44 -10.72
C HIS A 404 -27.36 19.09 -11.44
N VAL A 405 -26.27 18.33 -11.49
CA VAL A 405 -26.19 16.99 -12.09
C VAL A 405 -26.99 15.99 -11.25
N PRO A 406 -27.76 15.07 -11.88
CA PRO A 406 -28.63 14.12 -11.17
C PRO A 406 -27.93 13.26 -10.11
N VAL A 407 -26.71 12.81 -10.39
CA VAL A 407 -25.87 12.01 -9.48
C VAL A 407 -24.48 12.61 -9.39
N VAL A 408 -24.07 12.98 -8.17
CA VAL A 408 -22.73 13.48 -7.88
C VAL A 408 -22.05 12.53 -6.89
N VAL A 409 -20.91 11.97 -7.29
CA VAL A 409 -20.04 11.19 -6.42
C VAL A 409 -18.82 12.03 -6.08
N LEU A 410 -18.53 12.16 -4.79
CA LEU A 410 -17.36 12.87 -4.27
C LEU A 410 -16.37 11.81 -3.78
N ASP A 411 -15.15 11.79 -4.33
CA ASP A 411 -14.03 10.99 -3.82
C ASP A 411 -13.45 11.66 -2.55
N HIS A 412 -12.61 10.95 -1.80
CA HIS A 412 -11.88 11.53 -0.66
C HIS A 412 -12.74 12.01 0.53
N TYR A 413 -13.82 11.29 0.86
CA TYR A 413 -14.47 11.45 2.17
C TYR A 413 -13.65 10.69 3.23
N PHE A 414 -13.01 11.42 4.16
CA PHE A 414 -12.06 10.84 5.10
C PHE A 414 -12.68 10.47 6.45
N LEU A 415 -12.24 9.37 7.04
CA LEU A 415 -12.51 8.97 8.42
C LEU A 415 -11.23 8.51 9.12
N ALA A 416 -11.15 8.72 10.43
CA ALA A 416 -10.06 8.22 11.25
C ALA A 416 -9.98 6.68 11.22
N ASP A 417 -8.76 6.15 11.32
CA ASP A 417 -8.54 4.70 11.50
C ASP A 417 -8.77 4.26 12.95
N LYS A 418 -8.60 2.96 13.21
CA LYS A 418 -8.82 2.38 14.54
C LYS A 418 -7.84 2.88 15.59
N GLU A 419 -6.66 3.33 15.18
CA GLU A 419 -5.65 3.91 16.07
C GLU A 419 -5.89 5.41 16.31
N GLY A 420 -6.93 5.98 15.68
CA GLY A 420 -7.28 7.39 15.81
C GLY A 420 -6.47 8.32 14.90
N ASN A 421 -5.66 7.79 13.98
CA ASN A 421 -4.97 8.62 13.01
C ASN A 421 -5.95 9.09 11.92
N ASP A 422 -5.77 10.32 11.47
CA ASP A 422 -6.69 10.99 10.56
C ASP A 422 -5.96 12.03 9.71
N VAL A 423 -6.61 12.45 8.62
CA VAL A 423 -6.18 13.53 7.75
C VAL A 423 -6.40 14.87 8.44
N GLN A 424 -5.52 15.85 8.20
CA GLN A 424 -5.70 17.21 8.73
C GLN A 424 -6.99 17.84 8.20
N ASP A 425 -7.72 18.57 9.05
CA ASP A 425 -9.03 19.13 8.71
C ASP A 425 -9.05 20.04 7.47
N LYS A 426 -7.94 20.73 7.17
CA LYS A 426 -7.83 21.59 5.97
C LYS A 426 -7.95 20.81 4.65
N PHE A 427 -7.70 19.50 4.66
CA PHE A 427 -7.84 18.60 3.51
C PHE A 427 -9.14 17.78 3.54
N LYS A 428 -10.04 18.02 4.50
CA LYS A 428 -11.35 17.34 4.56
C LYS A 428 -12.43 18.09 3.79
N GLY A 429 -12.11 18.55 2.58
CA GLY A 429 -13.01 19.37 1.78
C GLY A 429 -14.35 18.70 1.49
N VAL A 430 -14.32 17.42 1.11
CA VAL A 430 -15.54 16.64 0.83
C VAL A 430 -16.38 16.39 2.08
N ASN A 431 -15.77 16.13 3.23
CA ASN A 431 -16.50 16.06 4.51
C ASN A 431 -17.27 17.37 4.77
N LYS A 432 -16.62 18.53 4.54
CA LYS A 432 -17.27 19.86 4.70
C LYS A 432 -18.39 20.11 3.70
N VAL A 433 -18.28 19.62 2.47
CA VAL A 433 -19.39 19.65 1.50
C VAL A 433 -20.58 18.85 2.05
N ILE A 434 -20.35 17.61 2.46
CA ILE A 434 -21.40 16.71 2.98
C ILE A 434 -22.06 17.25 4.26
N GLU A 435 -21.29 17.80 5.19
CA GLU A 435 -21.79 18.42 6.43
C GLU A 435 -22.80 19.55 6.14
N LYS A 436 -22.57 20.34 5.09
CA LYS A 436 -23.39 21.49 4.70
C LYS A 436 -24.67 21.12 3.93
N LEU A 437 -24.78 19.90 3.41
CA LEU A 437 -25.97 19.49 2.66
C LEU A 437 -27.21 19.45 3.57
N ASP A 438 -28.37 19.76 3.01
CA ASP A 438 -29.65 19.62 3.71
C ASP A 438 -29.89 18.15 4.11
N LYS A 439 -30.51 17.93 5.28
CA LYS A 439 -30.78 16.57 5.79
C LYS A 439 -31.71 15.75 4.90
N LYS A 440 -32.53 16.39 4.05
CA LYS A 440 -33.41 15.73 3.09
C LYS A 440 -32.67 15.34 1.81
N THR A 441 -31.49 15.90 1.54
CA THR A 441 -30.66 15.51 0.40
C THR A 441 -30.25 14.06 0.55
N ARG A 442 -30.54 13.25 -0.48
CA ARG A 442 -30.21 11.82 -0.49
C ARG A 442 -28.69 11.65 -0.64
N ARG A 443 -28.01 11.49 0.48
CA ARG A 443 -26.55 11.31 0.56
C ARG A 443 -26.19 10.04 1.31
N ASN A 444 -25.21 9.29 0.81
CA ASN A 444 -24.68 8.11 1.49
C ASN A 444 -23.15 8.09 1.40
N ILE A 445 -22.52 7.65 2.48
CA ILE A 445 -21.08 7.34 2.49
C ILE A 445 -20.94 5.86 2.15
N LEU A 446 -20.13 5.56 1.12
CA LEU A 446 -19.85 4.20 0.68
C LEU A 446 -18.53 3.77 1.32
N PRO A 447 -18.56 2.85 2.30
CA PRO A 447 -17.38 2.49 3.07
C PRO A 447 -16.35 1.77 2.20
N SER A 448 -15.08 2.07 2.44
CA SER A 448 -13.92 1.45 1.79
C SER A 448 -12.81 1.23 2.82
N ALA A 449 -11.96 0.23 2.60
CA ALA A 449 -10.79 -0.04 3.43
C ALA A 449 -9.51 0.65 2.91
N ASP A 450 -9.63 1.51 1.89
CA ASP A 450 -8.50 2.22 1.29
C ASP A 450 -7.83 3.13 2.32
N LYS A 451 -6.52 2.96 2.52
CA LYS A 451 -5.72 3.74 3.48
C LYS A 451 -5.25 5.06 2.88
N VAL A 452 -5.05 6.05 3.74
CA VAL A 452 -4.51 7.37 3.38
C VAL A 452 -3.11 7.55 3.95
N LYS A 453 -2.23 8.23 3.18
CA LYS A 453 -0.88 8.58 3.65
C LYS A 453 -0.99 9.48 4.88
N GLY A 454 -0.34 9.08 5.98
CA GLY A 454 -0.41 9.81 7.25
C GLY A 454 -1.53 9.36 8.20
N GLY A 455 -2.32 8.33 7.83
CA GLY A 455 -3.34 7.73 8.68
C GLY A 455 -4.77 7.96 8.21
N GLY A 456 -5.69 7.11 8.64
CA GLY A 456 -7.10 7.16 8.26
C GLY A 456 -7.48 6.40 6.99
N HIS A 457 -8.77 6.44 6.67
CA HIS A 457 -9.39 5.80 5.52
C HIS A 457 -10.09 6.81 4.61
N THR A 458 -10.16 6.49 3.32
CA THR A 458 -10.89 7.27 2.31
C THR A 458 -12.09 6.49 1.78
N HIS A 459 -13.17 7.22 1.52
CA HIS A 459 -14.48 6.70 1.10
C HIS A 459 -15.05 7.53 -0.05
N LEU A 460 -16.02 6.96 -0.76
CA LEU A 460 -16.86 7.74 -1.68
C LEU A 460 -18.07 8.30 -0.92
N ALA A 461 -18.49 9.52 -1.24
CA ALA A 461 -19.77 10.06 -0.84
C ALA A 461 -20.65 10.26 -2.08
N CYS A 462 -21.79 9.56 -2.14
CA CYS A 462 -22.72 9.66 -3.27
C CYS A 462 -23.93 10.50 -2.88
N VAL A 463 -24.19 11.53 -3.68
CA VAL A 463 -25.31 12.47 -3.55
C VAL A 463 -26.22 12.30 -4.76
N VAL A 464 -27.49 11.98 -4.51
CA VAL A 464 -28.51 11.80 -5.55
C VAL A 464 -29.46 12.99 -5.49
N HIS A 465 -29.39 13.87 -6.49
CA HIS A 465 -30.19 15.09 -6.60
C HIS A 465 -31.55 14.83 -7.25
N ASP A 466 -31.63 13.90 -8.22
CA ASP A 466 -32.92 13.54 -8.82
C ASP A 466 -33.68 12.52 -7.96
N ASN A 467 -34.82 12.94 -7.42
CA ASN A 467 -35.69 12.11 -6.60
C ASN A 467 -36.35 10.95 -7.37
N LYS A 468 -36.38 11.00 -8.70
CA LYS A 468 -36.91 9.93 -9.57
C LYS A 468 -35.95 8.75 -9.68
N LEU A 469 -34.67 8.95 -9.39
CA LEU A 469 -33.65 7.89 -9.46
C LEU A 469 -33.78 6.89 -8.30
N PRO A 470 -33.45 5.60 -8.52
CA PRO A 470 -33.48 4.58 -7.48
C PRO A 470 -32.54 4.93 -6.31
N LYS A 471 -32.82 4.37 -5.12
CA LYS A 471 -31.90 4.45 -3.97
C LYS A 471 -30.66 3.62 -4.24
N ILE A 472 -29.54 4.06 -3.69
CA ILE A 472 -28.27 3.31 -3.74
C ILE A 472 -28.51 1.88 -3.20
N PRO A 473 -28.02 0.85 -3.90
CA PRO A 473 -28.07 -0.53 -3.45
C PRO A 473 -27.48 -0.70 -2.06
N ARG A 474 -28.16 -1.46 -1.19
CA ARG A 474 -27.71 -1.72 0.18
C ARG A 474 -26.32 -2.36 0.22
N GLU A 475 -25.98 -3.16 -0.79
CA GLU A 475 -24.68 -3.80 -0.95
C GLU A 475 -23.50 -2.81 -1.01
N LEU A 476 -23.70 -1.62 -1.59
CA LEU A 476 -22.67 -0.56 -1.63
C LEU A 476 -22.50 0.17 -0.29
N LEU A 477 -23.41 -0.05 0.67
CA LEU A 477 -23.35 0.50 2.02
C LEU A 477 -22.74 -0.49 3.02
N ASN A 478 -22.54 -1.75 2.61
CA ASN A 478 -21.94 -2.76 3.46
C ASN A 478 -20.44 -2.52 3.60
N VAL A 479 -19.92 -2.65 4.81
CA VAL A 479 -18.48 -2.61 5.06
C VAL A 479 -17.85 -3.91 4.53
N PRO A 480 -16.89 -3.87 3.60
CA PRO A 480 -16.19 -5.07 3.16
C PRO A 480 -15.49 -5.72 4.36
N ILE A 481 -15.80 -6.98 4.64
CA ILE A 481 -15.14 -7.74 5.70
C ILE A 481 -13.94 -8.45 5.07
N VAL A 482 -12.72 -8.03 5.40
CA VAL A 482 -11.49 -8.72 4.99
C VAL A 482 -10.99 -9.57 6.15
N VAL A 483 -10.90 -10.88 5.95
CA VAL A 483 -10.29 -11.79 6.93
C VAL A 483 -8.83 -12.00 6.54
N ASN A 484 -7.92 -11.61 7.43
CA ASN A 484 -6.52 -11.96 7.30
C ASN A 484 -6.25 -13.26 8.07
N PRO A 485 -6.06 -14.39 7.38
CA PRO A 485 -5.81 -15.68 8.02
C PRO A 485 -4.48 -15.63 8.78
N ARG A 486 -4.42 -16.34 9.92
CA ARG A 486 -3.20 -16.54 10.70
C ARG A 486 -2.92 -18.02 10.83
N ASP A 487 -1.65 -18.36 11.00
CA ASP A 487 -1.25 -19.72 11.34
C ASP A 487 -1.94 -20.16 12.65
N CYS A 488 -2.60 -21.31 12.65
CA CYS A 488 -3.41 -21.76 13.79
C CYS A 488 -2.58 -22.37 14.95
N VAL A 489 -1.25 -22.38 14.82
CA VAL A 489 -0.28 -22.83 15.81
C VAL A 489 0.99 -21.95 15.71
N PRO A 490 1.82 -21.86 16.77
CA PRO A 490 3.06 -21.08 16.74
C PRO A 490 4.02 -21.49 15.62
N LYS A 491 4.83 -20.54 15.14
CA LYS A 491 5.77 -20.73 14.00
C LYS A 491 6.74 -21.89 14.22
N ASP A 492 7.29 -22.02 15.43
CA ASP A 492 8.23 -23.11 15.75
C ASP A 492 7.55 -24.47 15.80
N TYR A 493 6.27 -24.51 16.14
CA TYR A 493 5.47 -25.74 16.07
C TYR A 493 5.35 -26.24 14.63
N ILE A 494 5.05 -25.34 13.68
CA ILE A 494 5.01 -25.64 12.24
C ILE A 494 6.36 -26.18 11.76
N ARG A 495 7.46 -25.51 12.13
CA ARG A 495 8.82 -25.91 11.72
C ARG A 495 9.19 -27.29 12.27
N ASN A 496 8.84 -27.57 13.51
CA ASN A 496 9.09 -28.88 14.13
C ASN A 496 8.28 -30.00 13.47
N ASN A 497 7.02 -29.75 13.11
CA ASN A 497 6.21 -30.70 12.35
C ASN A 497 6.87 -31.04 10.99
N ILE A 498 7.39 -30.04 10.29
CA ILE A 498 8.10 -30.23 9.01
C ILE A 498 9.32 -31.14 9.19
N ARG A 499 10.20 -30.83 10.15
CA ARG A 499 11.39 -31.64 10.43
C ARG A 499 11.07 -33.09 10.77
N ALA A 500 9.97 -33.32 11.49
CA ALA A 500 9.54 -34.66 11.86
C ALA A 500 8.98 -35.42 10.64
N ASN A 501 8.08 -34.81 9.86
CA ASN A 501 7.50 -35.48 8.70
C ASN A 501 8.49 -35.75 7.56
N LEU A 502 9.52 -34.92 7.40
CA LEU A 502 10.64 -35.20 6.50
C LEU A 502 11.35 -36.53 6.82
N LYS A 503 11.27 -37.01 8.07
CA LYS A 503 11.82 -38.31 8.50
C LYS A 503 10.79 -39.45 8.42
N LEU A 504 9.49 -39.12 8.48
CA LEU A 504 8.40 -40.10 8.53
C LEU A 504 7.91 -40.52 7.13
N ILE A 505 8.01 -39.63 6.15
CA ILE A 505 7.60 -39.85 4.76
C ILE A 505 8.85 -40.20 3.95
N LYS A 506 8.75 -41.20 3.07
CA LYS A 506 9.88 -41.65 2.23
C LYS A 506 10.30 -40.56 1.23
N ASP A 507 11.60 -40.46 0.96
CA ASP A 507 12.17 -39.42 0.08
C ASP A 507 11.62 -39.46 -1.36
N ASP A 508 11.23 -40.63 -1.86
CA ASP A 508 10.64 -40.84 -3.19
C ASP A 508 9.14 -40.56 -3.26
N LYS A 509 8.52 -40.17 -2.14
CA LYS A 509 7.08 -39.93 -2.01
C LYS A 509 6.72 -38.45 -1.89
N TRP A 510 7.64 -37.53 -2.18
CA TRP A 510 7.36 -36.09 -2.17
C TRP A 510 6.86 -35.58 -3.52
N LEU A 511 5.86 -34.69 -3.49
CA LEU A 511 5.23 -34.13 -4.67
C LEU A 511 6.23 -33.32 -5.52
N GLY A 512 6.39 -33.75 -6.77
CA GLY A 512 7.16 -33.04 -7.79
C GLY A 512 6.29 -32.17 -8.71
N LYS A 513 6.86 -31.78 -9.85
CA LYS A 513 6.15 -31.08 -10.94
C LYS A 513 5.79 -32.07 -12.03
N TYR A 514 4.59 -31.95 -12.57
CA TYR A 514 4.07 -32.83 -13.63
C TYR A 514 3.65 -32.01 -14.85
N PRO A 515 3.80 -32.55 -16.08
CA PRO A 515 3.23 -31.94 -17.27
C PRO A 515 1.70 -31.83 -17.16
N PHE A 516 1.11 -30.82 -17.80
CA PHE A 516 -0.34 -30.71 -17.87
C PHE A 516 -0.96 -31.89 -18.61
N HIS A 517 -2.20 -32.24 -18.26
CA HIS A 517 -2.92 -33.34 -18.89
C HIS A 517 -4.44 -33.12 -18.85
N LYS A 518 -5.17 -33.91 -19.65
CA LYS A 518 -6.63 -33.78 -19.81
C LYS A 518 -7.47 -34.45 -18.73
N GLN A 519 -6.88 -35.03 -17.68
CA GLN A 519 -7.66 -35.60 -16.57
C GLN A 519 -8.34 -34.49 -15.75
N SER A 520 -9.52 -34.79 -15.22
CA SER A 520 -10.30 -33.91 -14.34
C SER A 520 -10.21 -34.33 -12.88
N ALA A 521 -10.33 -33.36 -11.98
CA ALA A 521 -10.31 -33.55 -10.53
C ALA A 521 -11.64 -33.10 -9.92
N THR A 522 -12.40 -34.04 -9.36
CA THR A 522 -13.57 -33.75 -8.54
C THR A 522 -13.14 -33.64 -7.08
N ILE A 523 -13.05 -32.41 -6.56
CA ILE A 523 -12.61 -32.14 -5.19
C ILE A 523 -13.83 -31.95 -4.30
N VAL A 524 -13.93 -32.80 -3.28
CA VAL A 524 -15.03 -32.79 -2.31
C VAL A 524 -14.51 -32.25 -0.97
N SER A 525 -14.96 -31.04 -0.61
CA SER A 525 -14.66 -30.39 0.66
C SER A 525 -15.61 -30.88 1.77
N GLY A 526 -15.32 -30.52 3.02
CA GLY A 526 -16.01 -30.99 4.22
C GLY A 526 -17.34 -30.31 4.54
N GLY A 527 -17.91 -29.56 3.61
CA GLY A 527 -19.14 -28.81 3.83
C GLY A 527 -20.36 -29.71 4.08
N PRO A 528 -21.23 -29.35 5.05
CA PRO A 528 -22.37 -30.17 5.44
C PRO A 528 -23.47 -30.25 4.36
N TYR A 529 -23.47 -29.37 3.36
CA TYR A 529 -24.52 -29.27 2.34
C TYR A 529 -24.15 -29.93 1.01
N THR A 530 -23.18 -30.85 1.02
CA THR A 530 -22.78 -31.61 -0.17
C THR A 530 -23.94 -32.43 -0.73
N ASP A 531 -24.34 -32.18 -2.00
CA ASP A 531 -25.33 -33.00 -2.70
C ASP A 531 -24.70 -34.30 -3.22
N TYR A 532 -24.73 -35.35 -2.39
CA TYR A 532 -24.18 -36.66 -2.75
C TYR A 532 -24.91 -37.32 -3.92
N LYS A 533 -26.19 -37.01 -4.16
CA LYS A 533 -26.92 -37.55 -5.31
C LYS A 533 -26.38 -36.95 -6.60
N ALA A 534 -26.15 -35.63 -6.63
CA ALA A 534 -25.50 -34.95 -7.74
C ALA A 534 -24.06 -35.43 -7.93
N LEU A 535 -23.31 -35.63 -6.84
CA LEU A 535 -21.94 -36.17 -6.90
C LEU A 535 -21.90 -37.57 -7.53
N HIS A 536 -22.79 -38.48 -7.13
CA HIS A 536 -22.90 -39.81 -7.75
C HIS A 536 -23.22 -39.72 -9.25
N ALA A 537 -24.16 -38.85 -9.63
CA ALA A 537 -24.51 -38.65 -11.04
C ALA A 537 -23.31 -38.08 -11.82
N HIS A 538 -22.59 -37.11 -11.26
CA HIS A 538 -21.39 -36.53 -11.86
C HIS A 538 -20.29 -37.57 -12.07
N ILE A 539 -19.95 -38.36 -11.04
CA ILE A 539 -18.94 -39.43 -11.13
C ILE A 539 -19.33 -40.47 -12.19
N LYS A 540 -20.62 -40.86 -12.23
CA LYS A 540 -21.14 -41.79 -13.23
C LYS A 540 -20.98 -41.25 -14.66
N ASN A 541 -21.25 -39.97 -14.86
CA ASN A 541 -21.15 -39.31 -16.16
C ASN A 541 -19.71 -38.98 -16.56
N ASN A 542 -18.79 -38.90 -15.59
CA ASN A 542 -17.39 -38.56 -15.79
C ASN A 542 -16.47 -39.65 -15.21
N PRO A 543 -16.48 -40.88 -15.73
CA PRO A 543 -15.81 -42.04 -15.12
C PRO A 543 -14.28 -41.91 -15.04
N HIS A 544 -13.69 -40.95 -15.76
CA HIS A 544 -12.26 -40.67 -15.75
C HIS A 544 -11.84 -39.64 -14.70
N THR A 545 -12.79 -38.97 -14.04
CA THR A 545 -12.48 -37.99 -13.00
C THR A 545 -11.79 -38.65 -11.81
N LYS A 546 -10.80 -37.97 -11.24
CA LYS A 546 -10.22 -38.37 -9.95
C LYS A 546 -11.03 -37.71 -8.84
N VAL A 547 -11.56 -38.51 -7.93
CA VAL A 547 -12.26 -37.99 -6.74
C VAL A 547 -11.23 -37.74 -5.64
N ILE A 548 -11.11 -36.48 -5.22
CA ILE A 548 -10.21 -36.02 -4.16
C ILE A 548 -11.05 -35.69 -2.93
N ALA A 549 -10.82 -36.40 -1.83
CA ALA A 549 -11.33 -36.05 -0.53
C ALA A 549 -10.45 -34.99 0.16
N VAL A 550 -11.05 -34.18 1.00
CA VAL A 550 -10.37 -33.24 1.89
C VAL A 550 -10.76 -33.64 3.31
N LYS A 551 -9.82 -34.18 4.09
CA LYS A 551 -9.93 -34.60 5.50
C LYS A 551 -11.36 -34.97 5.97
N HIS A 552 -12.20 -33.98 6.27
CA HIS A 552 -13.58 -34.14 6.76
C HIS A 552 -14.55 -34.82 5.79
N SER A 553 -14.34 -34.74 4.47
CA SER A 553 -15.20 -35.41 3.48
C SER A 553 -14.86 -36.88 3.28
N TYR A 554 -13.66 -37.33 3.71
CA TYR A 554 -13.20 -38.69 3.49
C TYR A 554 -14.13 -39.76 4.11
N PRO A 555 -14.52 -39.71 5.39
CA PRO A 555 -15.46 -40.69 5.97
C PRO A 555 -16.81 -40.68 5.26
N LYS A 556 -17.32 -39.48 4.91
CA LYS A 556 -18.61 -39.34 4.25
C LYS A 556 -18.63 -39.93 2.85
N LEU A 557 -17.55 -39.77 2.08
CA LEU A 557 -17.42 -40.44 0.79
C LEU A 557 -17.47 -41.96 0.94
N LEU A 558 -16.80 -42.52 1.95
CA LEU A 558 -16.87 -43.97 2.22
C LEU A 558 -18.27 -44.42 2.65
N GLU A 559 -18.98 -43.65 3.49
CA GLU A 559 -20.38 -43.91 3.87
C GLU A 559 -21.29 -43.98 2.63
N HIS A 560 -21.00 -43.16 1.61
CA HIS A 560 -21.69 -43.14 0.33
C HIS A 560 -21.14 -44.15 -0.69
N ASN A 561 -20.28 -45.08 -0.30
CA ASN A 561 -19.63 -46.06 -1.19
C ASN A 561 -18.80 -45.43 -2.32
N ILE A 562 -18.30 -44.21 -2.13
CA ILE A 562 -17.37 -43.54 -3.04
C ILE A 562 -15.96 -43.73 -2.50
N LYS A 563 -15.14 -44.47 -3.25
CA LYS A 563 -13.71 -44.65 -2.93
C LYS A 563 -12.90 -43.51 -3.53
N PRO A 564 -12.38 -42.57 -2.73
CA PRO A 564 -11.61 -41.46 -3.28
C PRO A 564 -10.25 -41.93 -3.76
N TRP A 565 -9.79 -41.36 -4.87
CA TRP A 565 -8.46 -41.59 -5.41
C TRP A 565 -7.38 -40.98 -4.51
N ALA A 566 -7.67 -39.82 -3.90
CA ALA A 566 -6.77 -39.13 -2.99
C ALA A 566 -7.49 -38.51 -1.79
N CYS A 567 -6.77 -38.28 -0.70
CA CYS A 567 -7.22 -37.52 0.46
C CYS A 567 -6.16 -36.48 0.86
N ILE A 568 -6.54 -35.20 0.94
CA ILE A 568 -5.64 -34.11 1.31
C ILE A 568 -5.67 -33.86 2.82
N VAL A 569 -4.49 -33.80 3.43
CA VAL A 569 -4.28 -33.61 4.88
C VAL A 569 -3.27 -32.48 5.11
N LEU A 570 -3.66 -31.50 5.94
CA LEU A 570 -2.86 -30.29 6.24
C LEU A 570 -2.82 -29.92 7.74
N ASP A 571 -3.66 -30.54 8.57
CA ASP A 571 -3.93 -30.03 9.93
C ASP A 571 -2.67 -30.11 10.82
N PRO A 572 -2.12 -28.97 11.29
CA PRO A 572 -0.87 -28.96 12.04
C PRO A 572 -1.09 -29.27 13.53
N ARG A 573 -2.28 -29.76 13.93
CA ARG A 573 -2.64 -30.03 15.33
C ARG A 573 -2.76 -31.54 15.62
N PRO A 574 -2.51 -31.97 16.87
CA PRO A 574 -2.47 -33.38 17.24
C PRO A 574 -3.72 -34.20 16.88
N ILE A 575 -3.51 -35.46 16.51
CA ILE A 575 -4.57 -36.41 16.10
C ILE A 575 -5.62 -36.67 17.19
N THR A 576 -5.28 -36.46 18.47
CA THR A 576 -6.17 -36.67 19.62
C THR A 576 -7.16 -35.51 19.83
N GLY A 577 -6.89 -34.33 19.27
CA GLY A 577 -7.74 -33.17 19.46
C GLY A 577 -9.00 -33.19 18.60
N THR A 578 -9.92 -32.28 18.93
CA THR A 578 -11.15 -32.04 18.15
C THR A 578 -10.90 -31.06 17.01
N SER A 579 -11.47 -31.37 15.83
CA SER A 579 -11.41 -30.52 14.64
C SER A 579 -12.35 -29.32 14.73
N THR A 580 -12.24 -28.40 13.78
CA THR A 580 -13.11 -27.20 13.68
C THR A 580 -14.59 -27.54 13.48
N HIS A 581 -14.90 -28.78 13.08
CA HIS A 581 -16.27 -29.28 12.90
C HIS A 581 -16.75 -30.12 14.10
N GLY A 582 -16.07 -30.07 15.25
CA GLY A 582 -16.47 -30.81 16.45
C GLY A 582 -16.14 -32.31 16.43
N ILE A 583 -15.50 -32.83 15.38
CA ILE A 583 -15.13 -34.25 15.25
C ILE A 583 -13.72 -34.49 15.79
N VAL A 584 -13.53 -35.51 16.63
CA VAL A 584 -12.20 -35.98 17.07
C VAL A 584 -11.38 -36.41 15.86
N ARG A 585 -10.18 -35.83 15.66
CA ARG A 585 -9.42 -36.02 14.41
C ARG A 585 -9.08 -37.48 14.12
N LYS A 586 -8.78 -38.27 15.15
CA LYS A 586 -8.54 -39.72 15.06
C LYS A 586 -9.70 -40.47 14.39
N ASP A 587 -10.93 -39.99 14.59
CA ASP A 587 -12.13 -40.65 14.09
C ASP A 587 -12.29 -40.51 12.57
N LEU A 588 -11.71 -39.46 11.99
CA LEU A 588 -11.75 -39.20 10.54
C LEU A 588 -10.95 -40.23 9.73
N PHE A 589 -10.05 -40.96 10.37
CA PHE A 589 -9.16 -41.94 9.74
C PHE A 589 -9.28 -43.34 10.38
N LYS A 590 -10.41 -43.62 11.04
CA LYS A 590 -10.69 -44.95 11.63
C LYS A 590 -10.64 -46.08 10.59
N THR A 591 -11.20 -45.80 9.42
CA THR A 591 -11.25 -46.68 8.25
C THR A 591 -10.36 -46.10 7.17
N ILE A 592 -9.48 -46.91 6.58
CA ILE A 592 -8.63 -46.52 5.45
C ILE A 592 -8.95 -47.44 4.27
N GLU A 593 -9.31 -46.84 3.14
CA GLU A 593 -9.43 -47.50 1.84
C GLU A 593 -8.02 -47.66 1.24
N PRO A 594 -7.53 -48.90 1.00
CA PRO A 594 -6.16 -49.14 0.57
C PRO A 594 -5.77 -48.49 -0.77
N SER A 595 -6.76 -48.21 -1.63
CA SER A 595 -6.54 -47.57 -2.93
C SER A 595 -6.39 -46.04 -2.87
N THR A 596 -6.68 -45.40 -1.73
CA THR A 596 -6.59 -43.96 -1.56
C THR A 596 -5.15 -43.51 -1.27
N LYS A 597 -4.68 -42.50 -2.02
CA LYS A 597 -3.41 -41.80 -1.75
C LYS A 597 -3.62 -40.66 -0.76
N PHE A 598 -2.90 -40.67 0.35
CA PHE A 598 -2.97 -39.60 1.35
C PHE A 598 -1.88 -38.57 1.09
N PHE A 599 -2.27 -37.39 0.62
CA PHE A 599 -1.37 -36.26 0.43
C PHE A 599 -1.24 -35.48 1.74
N VAL A 600 -0.17 -35.75 2.48
CA VAL A 600 0.09 -35.20 3.81
C VAL A 600 1.07 -34.03 3.71
N ALA A 601 0.65 -32.85 4.17
CA ALA A 601 1.52 -31.68 4.19
C ALA A 601 2.67 -31.90 5.16
N SER A 602 3.88 -31.42 4.85
CA SER A 602 5.02 -31.52 5.76
C SER A 602 4.75 -30.87 7.11
N MET A 603 3.91 -29.83 7.18
CA MET A 603 3.53 -29.16 8.43
C MET A 603 2.40 -29.84 9.22
N THR A 604 1.82 -30.93 8.71
CA THR A 604 0.82 -31.72 9.44
C THR A 604 1.40 -32.20 10.77
N ASP A 605 0.61 -32.28 11.83
CA ASP A 605 1.12 -32.84 13.08
C ASP A 605 1.63 -34.29 12.88
N PRO A 606 2.85 -34.63 13.33
CA PRO A 606 3.44 -35.95 13.12
C PRO A 606 2.59 -37.12 13.64
N SER A 607 1.80 -36.92 14.70
CA SER A 607 0.90 -37.94 15.23
C SER A 607 -0.19 -38.37 14.24
N VAL A 608 -0.56 -37.49 13.30
CA VAL A 608 -1.48 -37.82 12.20
C VAL A 608 -0.78 -38.72 11.19
N THR A 609 0.45 -38.37 10.81
CA THR A 609 1.26 -39.15 9.86
C THR A 609 1.56 -40.55 10.40
N GLU A 610 1.93 -40.65 11.68
CA GLU A 610 2.16 -41.93 12.37
C GLU A 610 0.89 -42.78 12.38
N TYR A 611 -0.26 -42.20 12.73
CA TYR A 611 -1.53 -42.92 12.73
C TYR A 611 -1.92 -43.44 11.34
N LEU A 612 -1.70 -42.65 10.28
CA LEU A 612 -1.94 -43.08 8.90
C LEU A 612 -0.99 -44.23 8.50
N ARG A 613 0.27 -44.19 8.92
CA ARG A 613 1.23 -45.29 8.69
C ARG A 613 0.84 -46.56 9.42
N GLU A 614 0.43 -46.47 10.68
CA GLU A 614 -0.08 -47.61 11.48
C GLU A 614 -1.29 -48.27 10.81
N LYS A 615 -2.13 -47.47 10.15
CA LYS A 615 -3.30 -47.94 9.39
C LYS A 615 -2.99 -48.41 7.98
N GLY A 616 -1.72 -48.40 7.55
CA GLY A 616 -1.31 -48.89 6.22
C GLY A 616 -1.70 -47.98 5.06
N ALA A 617 -1.86 -46.67 5.28
CA ALA A 617 -2.17 -45.72 4.22
C ALA A 617 -1.00 -45.52 3.22
N ASP A 618 -1.30 -45.32 1.93
CA ASP A 618 -0.31 -44.88 0.92
C ASP A 618 -0.09 -43.37 1.05
N ILE A 619 0.97 -42.98 1.75
CA ILE A 619 1.28 -41.58 2.07
C ILE A 619 2.20 -40.96 1.02
N HIS A 620 1.83 -39.78 0.55
CA HIS A 620 2.60 -38.90 -0.34
C HIS A 620 2.75 -37.54 0.33
N GLY A 621 3.97 -37.03 0.42
CA GLY A 621 4.29 -35.74 1.06
C GLY A 621 4.12 -34.56 0.11
N TRP A 622 3.74 -33.40 0.64
CA TRP A 622 3.80 -32.12 -0.08
C TRP A 622 4.14 -30.97 0.87
N HIS A 623 4.61 -29.84 0.33
CA HIS A 623 5.00 -28.68 1.14
C HIS A 623 4.03 -27.53 0.95
N ALA A 624 3.34 -27.11 2.02
CA ALA A 624 2.55 -25.88 2.01
C ALA A 624 3.45 -24.67 2.25
N PHE A 625 3.34 -23.64 1.41
CA PHE A 625 3.98 -22.35 1.65
C PHE A 625 3.19 -21.54 2.69
N THR A 626 3.93 -21.05 3.69
CA THR A 626 3.53 -20.01 4.65
C THR A 626 4.74 -19.11 4.89
N GLU A 627 4.50 -17.86 5.24
CA GLU A 627 5.55 -16.92 5.61
C GLU A 627 6.41 -17.42 6.77
N SER A 628 5.88 -18.30 7.61
CA SER A 628 6.58 -18.96 8.73
C SER A 628 7.83 -19.76 8.32
N LEU A 629 7.99 -20.09 7.03
CA LEU A 629 9.14 -20.80 6.49
C LEU A 629 10.33 -19.91 6.11
N ARG A 630 10.15 -18.59 6.04
CA ARG A 630 11.18 -17.61 5.69
C ARG A 630 11.74 -16.93 6.94
N ASP A 631 13.01 -16.55 6.90
CA ASP A 631 13.62 -15.64 7.88
C ASP A 631 13.07 -14.22 7.72
N GLU A 632 13.19 -13.41 8.77
CA GLU A 632 12.65 -12.05 8.78
C GLU A 632 13.23 -11.16 7.67
N GLU A 633 14.52 -11.30 7.37
CA GLU A 633 15.16 -10.59 6.26
C GLU A 633 14.62 -11.02 4.89
N GLU A 634 14.40 -12.33 4.68
CA GLU A 634 13.84 -12.83 3.43
C GLU A 634 12.36 -12.44 3.26
N ARG A 635 11.62 -12.19 4.34
CA ARG A 635 10.25 -11.67 4.27
C ARG A 635 10.18 -10.22 3.79
N LYS A 636 11.22 -9.43 4.05
CA LYS A 636 11.33 -8.05 3.54
C LYS A 636 11.56 -8.01 2.03
N ARG A 637 12.04 -9.12 1.47
CA ARG A 637 12.23 -9.29 0.02
C ARG A 637 10.94 -9.80 -0.62
N GLY A 638 10.52 -9.13 -1.70
CA GLY A 638 9.43 -9.59 -2.54
C GLY A 638 9.78 -10.94 -3.20
N ILE A 639 8.76 -11.74 -3.49
CA ILE A 639 8.94 -13.01 -4.21
C ILE A 639 9.18 -12.70 -5.69
N THR A 640 10.38 -12.99 -6.19
CA THR A 640 10.74 -12.84 -7.60
C THR A 640 10.77 -14.21 -8.29
N ASN A 641 10.25 -14.29 -9.52
CA ASN A 641 10.27 -15.51 -10.35
C ASN A 641 9.66 -16.77 -9.70
N ASN A 642 8.66 -16.60 -8.81
CA ASN A 642 8.04 -17.71 -8.06
C ASN A 642 9.05 -18.56 -7.27
N GLN A 643 10.15 -17.96 -6.82
CA GLN A 643 11.19 -18.59 -6.00
C GLN A 643 11.30 -17.89 -4.66
N VAL A 644 11.60 -18.66 -3.61
CA VAL A 644 11.77 -18.17 -2.24
C VAL A 644 12.97 -18.85 -1.59
N THR A 645 13.66 -18.13 -0.70
CA THR A 645 14.65 -18.71 0.21
C THR A 645 13.95 -19.12 1.49
N LEU A 646 14.08 -20.38 1.89
CA LEU A 646 13.58 -20.88 3.16
C LEU A 646 14.73 -20.92 4.18
N ARG A 647 14.38 -20.97 5.46
CA ARG A 647 15.36 -21.22 6.52
C ARG A 647 16.05 -22.57 6.30
N GLU A 648 17.37 -22.59 6.37
CA GLU A 648 18.15 -23.83 6.19
C GLU A 648 17.79 -24.89 7.25
N ASP A 649 17.48 -24.45 8.47
CA ASP A 649 17.16 -25.30 9.61
C ASP A 649 15.84 -26.09 9.47
N ILE A 650 15.00 -25.78 8.48
CA ILE A 650 13.72 -26.49 8.24
C ILE A 650 13.96 -27.84 7.53
N GLY A 651 15.03 -27.96 6.74
CA GLY A 651 15.41 -29.20 6.07
C GLY A 651 14.64 -29.53 4.79
N ILE A 652 13.79 -28.62 4.26
CA ILE A 652 13.19 -28.79 2.94
C ILE A 652 14.29 -28.64 1.87
N PRO A 653 14.47 -29.59 0.94
CA PRO A 653 15.56 -29.55 -0.01
C PRO A 653 15.41 -28.41 -1.02
N LYS A 654 16.54 -27.84 -1.45
CA LYS A 654 16.57 -26.82 -2.51
C LYS A 654 15.94 -27.37 -3.78
N GLY A 655 15.04 -26.60 -4.39
CA GLY A 655 14.29 -27.00 -5.59
C GLY A 655 12.99 -27.75 -5.29
N ALA A 656 12.65 -28.01 -4.02
CA ALA A 656 11.36 -28.55 -3.65
C ALA A 656 10.20 -27.65 -4.11
N THR A 657 9.08 -28.29 -4.47
CA THR A 657 7.87 -27.56 -4.88
C THR A 657 7.05 -27.17 -3.66
N LEU A 658 6.77 -25.87 -3.54
CA LEU A 658 5.91 -25.33 -2.49
C LEU A 658 4.55 -24.98 -3.10
N ILE A 659 3.48 -25.50 -2.51
CA ILE A 659 2.12 -25.17 -2.90
C ILE A 659 1.77 -23.83 -2.25
N THR A 660 1.36 -22.85 -3.05
CA THR A 660 0.89 -21.52 -2.62
C THR A 660 -0.63 -21.42 -2.79
N GLY A 661 -1.24 -20.34 -2.26
CA GLY A 661 -2.67 -20.07 -2.40
C GLY A 661 -3.57 -20.93 -1.50
N GLY A 662 -4.66 -20.34 -0.99
CA GLY A 662 -5.65 -21.05 -0.18
C GLY A 662 -5.36 -21.07 1.33
N THR A 663 -6.37 -20.73 2.12
CA THR A 663 -6.35 -20.66 3.58
C THR A 663 -6.69 -21.99 4.26
N CYS A 664 -7.22 -22.96 3.52
CA CYS A 664 -7.61 -24.26 4.05
C CYS A 664 -7.18 -25.41 3.12
N ALA A 665 -7.28 -26.65 3.62
CA ALA A 665 -6.89 -27.85 2.87
C ALA A 665 -7.67 -28.02 1.56
N ALA A 666 -8.93 -27.57 1.50
CA ALA A 666 -9.74 -27.65 0.28
C ALA A 666 -9.18 -26.75 -0.83
N MET A 667 -8.88 -25.48 -0.50
CA MET A 667 -8.26 -24.57 -1.46
C MET A 667 -6.85 -25.03 -1.87
N ARG A 668 -6.09 -25.62 -0.93
CA ARG A 668 -4.77 -26.21 -1.23
C ARG A 668 -4.87 -27.43 -2.15
N ALA A 669 -5.98 -28.19 -2.10
CA ALA A 669 -6.21 -29.31 -3.00
C ALA A 669 -6.21 -28.86 -4.48
N ILE A 670 -6.79 -27.70 -4.79
CA ILE A 670 -6.77 -27.11 -6.13
C ILE A 670 -5.32 -26.87 -6.56
N GLY A 671 -4.51 -26.24 -5.70
CA GLY A 671 -3.09 -25.97 -5.98
C GLY A 671 -2.23 -27.24 -6.16
N ILE A 672 -2.46 -28.28 -5.35
CA ILE A 672 -1.78 -29.58 -5.48
C ILE A 672 -2.15 -30.22 -6.82
N MET A 673 -3.45 -30.33 -7.14
CA MET A 673 -3.92 -30.92 -8.39
C MET A 673 -3.45 -30.12 -9.61
N HIS A 674 -3.47 -28.78 -9.55
CA HIS A 674 -2.92 -27.93 -10.61
C HIS A 674 -1.42 -28.19 -10.85
N THR A 675 -0.65 -28.36 -9.78
CA THR A 675 0.79 -28.72 -9.83
C THR A 675 1.02 -30.12 -10.39
N MET A 676 0.05 -31.02 -10.20
CA MET A 676 0.02 -32.36 -10.80
C MET A 676 -0.44 -32.37 -12.27
N GLY A 677 -0.76 -31.21 -12.86
CA GLY A 677 -1.11 -31.10 -14.27
C GLY A 677 -2.62 -31.12 -14.56
N PHE A 678 -3.48 -31.17 -13.55
CA PHE A 678 -4.93 -31.04 -13.74
C PHE A 678 -5.29 -29.62 -14.17
N ARG A 679 -6.29 -29.52 -15.05
CA ARG A 679 -6.80 -28.25 -15.58
C ARG A 679 -8.33 -28.12 -15.47
N TYR A 680 -9.03 -29.23 -15.23
CA TYR A 680 -10.48 -29.30 -15.09
C TYR A 680 -10.85 -29.70 -13.67
N PHE A 681 -11.65 -28.88 -12.99
CA PHE A 681 -11.95 -29.01 -11.57
C PHE A 681 -13.44 -28.96 -11.32
N ASP A 682 -13.97 -29.96 -10.62
CA ASP A 682 -15.35 -29.97 -10.12
C ASP A 682 -15.34 -29.84 -8.61
N LEU A 683 -15.91 -28.76 -8.07
CA LEU A 683 -15.88 -28.45 -6.64
C LEU A 683 -17.22 -28.79 -5.98
N PHE A 684 -17.20 -29.70 -5.01
CA PHE A 684 -18.36 -30.09 -4.19
C PHE A 684 -18.10 -29.79 -2.71
N GLY A 685 -19.14 -29.39 -1.97
CA GLY A 685 -19.07 -29.20 -0.51
C GLY A 685 -18.24 -27.98 -0.05
N TYR A 686 -18.00 -27.03 -0.94
CA TYR A 686 -17.39 -25.74 -0.59
C TYR A 686 -18.51 -24.80 -0.16
N ASP A 687 -18.95 -24.87 1.10
CA ASP A 687 -20.16 -24.15 1.52
C ASP A 687 -19.85 -22.77 2.13
N SER A 688 -18.81 -22.71 2.96
CA SER A 688 -18.41 -21.53 3.77
C SER A 688 -19.52 -20.87 4.56
N CYS A 689 -20.57 -21.61 4.91
CA CYS A 689 -21.66 -21.12 5.74
C CYS A 689 -22.19 -22.24 6.63
N MET A 690 -22.99 -21.85 7.61
CA MET A 690 -23.61 -22.74 8.56
C MET A 690 -25.05 -22.30 8.85
N GLU A 691 -25.80 -23.15 9.54
CA GLU A 691 -27.08 -22.76 10.11
C GLU A 691 -26.91 -21.62 11.12
N GLU A 692 -28.02 -20.95 11.43
CA GLU A 692 -28.00 -19.88 12.43
C GLU A 692 -27.48 -20.40 13.79
N PRO A 693 -26.46 -19.77 14.37
CA PRO A 693 -25.90 -20.19 15.65
C PRO A 693 -26.92 -20.01 16.78
N THR A 694 -26.86 -20.89 17.78
CA THR A 694 -27.69 -20.80 18.99
C THR A 694 -27.38 -19.52 19.79
N ALA A 695 -28.25 -19.18 20.75
CA ALA A 695 -28.04 -18.01 21.61
C ALA A 695 -26.73 -18.09 22.41
N GLU A 696 -26.30 -19.30 22.80
CA GLU A 696 -25.03 -19.57 23.47
C GLU A 696 -23.86 -19.40 22.51
N GLN A 697 -23.94 -19.96 21.30
CA GLN A 697 -22.90 -19.81 20.28
C GLN A 697 -22.68 -18.34 19.90
N LYS A 698 -23.74 -17.55 19.81
CA LYS A 698 -23.66 -16.10 19.55
C LYS A 698 -22.89 -15.30 20.61
N LYS A 699 -22.68 -15.87 21.81
CA LYS A 699 -21.84 -15.27 22.87
C LYS A 699 -20.38 -15.67 22.76
N GLU A 700 -20.02 -16.65 21.93
CA GLU A 700 -18.64 -17.08 21.74
C GLU A 700 -17.84 -16.00 21.01
N THR A 701 -16.66 -15.70 21.54
CA THR A 701 -15.70 -14.79 20.93
C THR A 701 -14.46 -15.53 20.44
N THR A 702 -13.74 -14.90 19.51
CA THR A 702 -12.44 -15.33 19.00
C THR A 702 -11.48 -14.14 19.00
N GLY A 703 -10.18 -14.40 18.97
CA GLY A 703 -9.12 -13.40 19.07
C GLY A 703 -7.93 -13.92 19.88
N ALA A 704 -6.76 -13.30 19.70
CA ALA A 704 -5.60 -13.56 20.57
C ALA A 704 -5.79 -12.88 21.94
N GLU A 705 -5.03 -13.30 22.96
CA GLU A 705 -5.15 -12.74 24.32
C GLU A 705 -4.85 -11.23 24.39
N ASP A 706 -4.09 -10.71 23.42
CA ASP A 706 -3.72 -9.31 23.25
C ASP A 706 -4.65 -8.51 22.33
N GLU A 707 -5.74 -9.11 21.83
CA GLU A 707 -6.71 -8.47 20.94
C GLU A 707 -8.09 -8.30 21.58
N GLU A 708 -8.81 -7.25 21.16
CA GLU A 708 -10.22 -7.13 21.51
C GLU A 708 -11.02 -8.36 21.04
N PRO A 709 -11.78 -9.02 21.94
CA PRO A 709 -12.59 -10.18 21.59
C PRO A 709 -13.58 -9.85 20.47
N ARG A 710 -13.56 -10.64 19.39
CA ARG A 710 -14.48 -10.49 18.26
C ARG A 710 -15.53 -11.60 18.28
N PRO A 711 -16.76 -11.36 17.81
CA PRO A 711 -17.75 -12.42 17.66
C PRO A 711 -17.20 -13.55 16.78
N LYS A 712 -17.29 -14.80 17.26
CA LYS A 712 -16.85 -15.97 16.48
C LYS A 712 -17.76 -16.25 15.29
N TYR A 713 -19.06 -16.03 15.47
CA TYR A 713 -20.09 -16.20 14.45
C TYR A 713 -20.67 -14.84 14.07
N PHE A 714 -20.85 -14.62 12.78
CA PHE A 714 -21.41 -13.37 12.26
C PHE A 714 -22.12 -13.61 10.93
N GLU A 715 -22.99 -12.67 10.56
CA GLU A 715 -23.72 -12.70 9.31
C GLU A 715 -22.96 -11.94 8.22
N VAL A 716 -22.87 -12.53 7.04
CA VAL A 716 -22.33 -11.88 5.83
C VAL A 716 -23.39 -11.84 4.74
N GLY A 717 -23.43 -10.73 4.00
CA GLY A 717 -24.34 -10.54 2.88
C GLY A 717 -23.63 -10.73 1.55
N VAL A 718 -24.25 -11.48 0.62
CA VAL A 718 -23.90 -11.48 -0.80
C VAL A 718 -25.16 -11.09 -1.56
N LYS A 719 -25.15 -9.90 -2.17
CA LYS A 719 -26.34 -9.24 -2.73
C LYS A 719 -27.46 -9.14 -1.69
N ASP A 720 -28.59 -9.78 -1.94
CA ASP A 720 -29.80 -9.84 -1.12
C ASP A 720 -29.84 -11.05 -0.16
N LYS A 721 -28.90 -12.00 -0.31
CA LYS A 721 -28.80 -13.19 0.55
C LYS A 721 -27.89 -12.95 1.74
N LYS A 722 -28.21 -13.60 2.86
CA LYS A 722 -27.48 -13.53 4.13
C LYS A 722 -27.06 -14.93 4.57
N PHE A 723 -25.85 -15.05 5.08
CA PHE A 723 -25.26 -16.31 5.50
C PHE A 723 -24.58 -16.17 6.85
N TRP A 724 -24.83 -17.11 7.75
CA TRP A 724 -24.06 -17.25 8.97
C TRP A 724 -22.74 -17.95 8.68
N THR A 725 -21.65 -17.41 9.19
CA THR A 725 -20.29 -17.92 8.97
C THR A 725 -19.39 -17.67 10.19
N THR A 726 -18.17 -18.20 10.14
CA THR A 726 -17.05 -17.85 11.02
C THR A 726 -15.93 -17.16 10.23
N GLY A 727 -14.91 -16.66 10.93
CA GLY A 727 -13.73 -16.07 10.28
C GLY A 727 -13.01 -17.04 9.35
N GLU A 728 -12.85 -18.30 9.76
CA GLU A 728 -12.16 -19.34 8.97
C GLU A 728 -12.96 -19.74 7.73
N LEU A 729 -14.29 -19.86 7.83
CA LEU A 729 -15.15 -20.18 6.70
C LEU A 729 -15.23 -19.01 5.71
N LEU A 730 -15.27 -17.77 6.21
CA LEU A 730 -15.21 -16.57 5.37
C LEU A 730 -13.87 -16.46 4.64
N ALA A 731 -12.75 -16.81 5.27
CA ALA A 731 -11.46 -16.85 4.59
C ALA A 731 -11.45 -17.83 3.39
N MET A 732 -12.05 -19.02 3.54
CA MET A 732 -12.24 -19.94 2.41
C MET A 732 -13.16 -19.35 1.34
N ALA A 733 -14.22 -18.64 1.73
CA ALA A 733 -15.12 -17.99 0.77
C ALA A 733 -14.39 -16.89 -0.02
N GLN A 734 -13.50 -16.14 0.62
CA GLN A 734 -12.67 -15.12 -0.03
C GLN A 734 -11.67 -15.73 -1.02
N ASP A 735 -11.06 -16.87 -0.67
CA ASP A 735 -10.23 -17.62 -1.61
C ASP A 735 -11.04 -18.10 -2.83
N CYS A 736 -12.27 -18.59 -2.60
CA CYS A 736 -13.18 -19.00 -3.67
C CYS A 736 -13.58 -17.82 -4.55
N GLU A 737 -13.97 -16.69 -3.96
CA GLU A 737 -14.30 -15.47 -4.72
C GLU A 737 -13.12 -15.03 -5.59
N LYS A 738 -11.90 -15.04 -5.03
CA LYS A 738 -10.69 -14.70 -5.76
C LYS A 738 -10.47 -15.64 -6.96
N ILE A 739 -10.47 -16.96 -6.74
CA ILE A 739 -10.20 -17.94 -7.81
C ILE A 739 -11.31 -17.95 -8.87
N PHE A 740 -12.56 -17.69 -8.50
CA PHE A 740 -13.67 -17.61 -9.45
C PHE A 740 -13.55 -16.37 -10.33
N ASN A 741 -13.18 -15.22 -9.76
CA ASN A 741 -13.09 -13.95 -10.49
C ASN A 741 -11.81 -13.82 -11.32
N GLU A 742 -10.71 -14.42 -10.90
CA GLU A 742 -9.49 -14.46 -11.69
C GLU A 742 -9.70 -15.39 -12.91
N ASN A 743 -9.55 -14.86 -14.13
CA ASN A 743 -9.31 -15.70 -15.30
C ASN A 743 -7.87 -16.19 -15.23
N VAL A 744 -7.58 -17.10 -14.29
CA VAL A 744 -6.31 -17.81 -14.28
C VAL A 744 -6.32 -18.65 -15.55
N MET A 745 -5.52 -18.26 -16.54
CA MET A 745 -5.55 -18.75 -17.93
C MET A 745 -5.36 -20.26 -18.11
N GLU A 746 -5.26 -21.02 -17.03
CA GLU A 746 -4.96 -22.43 -16.99
C GLU A 746 -5.91 -23.23 -16.09
N MET A 747 -7.08 -22.73 -15.67
CA MET A 747 -8.03 -23.55 -14.89
C MET A 747 -9.47 -23.39 -15.37
N ASP A 748 -10.11 -24.53 -15.65
CA ASP A 748 -11.54 -24.66 -15.86
C ASP A 748 -12.17 -25.23 -14.59
N ILE A 749 -12.95 -24.40 -13.89
CA ILE A 749 -13.57 -24.71 -12.61
C ILE A 749 -15.07 -24.76 -12.82
N THR A 750 -15.71 -25.84 -12.36
CA THR A 750 -17.15 -25.97 -12.22
C THR A 750 -17.50 -26.17 -10.75
N PHE A 751 -18.33 -25.28 -10.21
CA PHE A 751 -18.81 -25.39 -8.83
C PHE A 751 -20.18 -26.07 -8.77
N HIS A 752 -20.33 -27.00 -7.82
CA HIS A 752 -21.55 -27.75 -7.55
C HIS A 752 -22.02 -27.50 -6.12
N GLY A 753 -23.04 -26.65 -5.98
CA GLY A 753 -23.66 -26.35 -4.69
C GLY A 753 -24.86 -25.41 -4.87
N LYS A 754 -25.74 -25.35 -3.87
CA LYS A 754 -26.93 -24.50 -3.86
C LYS A 754 -27.14 -23.93 -2.46
N ASP A 755 -27.63 -22.70 -2.39
CA ASP A 755 -28.05 -22.04 -1.15
C ASP A 755 -26.94 -21.93 -0.07
N THR A 756 -25.68 -21.86 -0.51
CA THR A 756 -24.50 -21.63 0.33
C THR A 756 -23.79 -20.31 0.00
N LEU A 757 -22.93 -19.84 0.91
CA LEU A 757 -22.17 -18.60 0.70
C LEU A 757 -21.33 -18.66 -0.59
N VAL A 758 -20.61 -19.76 -0.81
CA VAL A 758 -19.80 -19.94 -2.03
C VAL A 758 -20.68 -20.07 -3.27
N SER A 759 -21.88 -20.67 -3.18
CA SER A 759 -22.80 -20.71 -4.33
C SER A 759 -23.24 -19.32 -4.77
N ALA A 760 -23.49 -18.41 -3.82
CA ALA A 760 -23.84 -17.03 -4.14
C ALA A 760 -22.65 -16.26 -4.75
N LEU A 761 -21.43 -16.52 -4.27
CA LEU A 761 -20.20 -15.95 -4.85
C LEU A 761 -19.91 -16.50 -6.25
N TRP A 762 -20.15 -17.79 -6.48
CA TRP A 762 -20.06 -18.42 -7.80
C TRP A 762 -21.05 -17.79 -8.78
N GLU A 763 -22.32 -17.68 -8.41
CA GLU A 763 -23.35 -17.01 -9.23
C GLU A 763 -22.97 -15.56 -9.54
N LEU A 764 -22.46 -14.82 -8.56
CA LEU A 764 -21.98 -13.46 -8.77
C LEU A 764 -20.85 -13.43 -9.79
N SER A 765 -19.84 -14.29 -9.64
CA SER A 765 -18.70 -14.38 -10.56
C SER A 765 -19.11 -14.78 -11.98
N GLN A 766 -19.99 -15.78 -12.14
CA GLN A 766 -20.51 -16.20 -13.45
C GLN A 766 -21.30 -15.09 -14.14
N ASN A 767 -22.09 -14.32 -13.38
CA ASN A 767 -22.78 -13.15 -13.93
C ASN A 767 -21.82 -12.05 -14.38
N ILE A 768 -20.71 -11.84 -13.66
CA ILE A 768 -19.65 -10.92 -14.06
C ILE A 768 -18.97 -11.42 -15.34
N LYS A 769 -18.58 -12.71 -15.41
CA LYS A 769 -17.93 -13.31 -16.58
C LYS A 769 -18.81 -13.28 -17.83
N LYS A 770 -20.11 -13.55 -17.72
CA LYS A 770 -21.07 -13.44 -18.83
C LYS A 770 -21.15 -12.03 -19.43
N LYS A 771 -20.83 -11.00 -18.63
CA LYS A 771 -20.81 -9.60 -19.06
C LYS A 771 -19.44 -9.15 -19.57
N GLN A 772 -18.38 -9.90 -19.27
CA GLN A 772 -17.06 -9.65 -19.85
C GLN A 772 -17.06 -10.15 -21.30
N PRO A 773 -16.53 -9.37 -22.26
CA PRO A 773 -16.38 -9.86 -23.63
C PRO A 773 -15.49 -11.12 -23.62
N ASN A 774 -16.01 -12.24 -24.14
CA ASN A 774 -15.24 -13.46 -24.36
C ASN A 774 -14.06 -13.12 -25.27
N PHE A 775 -12.88 -12.97 -24.69
CA PHE A 775 -11.64 -13.05 -25.44
C PHE A 775 -11.30 -14.54 -25.56
N GLU A 776 -11.84 -15.20 -26.59
CA GLU A 776 -11.27 -16.45 -27.07
C GLU A 776 -9.84 -16.13 -27.52
N ARG A 777 -8.87 -16.61 -26.74
CA ARG A 777 -7.48 -16.64 -27.16
C ARG A 777 -7.30 -17.92 -27.96
N ASP A 778 -7.49 -17.83 -29.27
CA ASP A 778 -6.98 -18.83 -30.20
C ASP A 778 -5.45 -18.84 -30.09
N PHE A 779 -4.92 -19.69 -29.23
CA PHE A 779 -3.53 -20.11 -29.28
C PHE A 779 -3.44 -21.24 -30.31
N ALA A 780 -3.13 -20.87 -31.54
CA ALA A 780 -2.55 -21.78 -32.52
C ALA A 780 -1.11 -22.15 -32.14
#